data_AF-A0A8S8ZSK6-F1
#
_entry.id   AF-A0A8S8ZSK6-F1
#
_cell.length_a   1.000
_cell.length_b   1.000
_cell.length_c   1.000
_cell.angle_alpha   90.00
_cell.angle_beta   90.00
_cell.angle_gamma   90.00
#
_symmetry.space_group_name_H-M   'P 1'
#
loop_
_entity.id
_entity.type
_entity.pdbx_description
1 polymer ?
#
loop_
_entity_poly.entity_id
_entity_poly.type
_entity_poly.pdbx_seq_one_letter_code
_entity_poly.pdbx_strand_id
1 'polypeptide(L)'
;MPPPTQHPSAPEQSSSSRYSSSTSSRPSSPQDEPSQPSFPRISSSSSYSQPSQPNNDQPPRDDRPPQLSHRATTRNANARTSTIRTSTATGAPSRPSHQSPPRRAAGPPDTLREKIFHALPPHTGPLNVGFMELELPVRDPRTFSHIKRNGECALKLDTVLFAVYYPCEGPEEKPKEKAIMTRDRIRRCRGSGNWEGWDDERREEGNGVEKEGKRRGMKNGGLTRPPWLPRPRLSTCKGYANFANMPNAPVATYFALTSMFTKLPAWRNAKLSDGPSLAGPEEMGEEALNRGFSDTSEVTLVWGPRPAPDAEELRRRRAKYPVIMFSHGLGGSRTVHSTICGELASYGFVVVAMEHRDGSGARTYVNKEGSLPDLCSQNLDRRSNTEREKEEGSLFHKKRQRKKNGNNKPYYMVDYLFPLDNAQDTRPHNPAGVDTELRSAQIDMRCAEIQEAYYILGMINDGQGEEVARRNLRKKGNKGSSSKGLIGIDWVDWTGRLYLNDVTMMGHSFGGATAAQVLRLHEDFTWISQGILLDAWGPAMPEDSSEEHKIRKPILALGSEAFMHWKDNFKRVEKLCLEAREAGVPAWMTTIRGSVHLAAADFAVLYPNWMSLLMKSLVNPKRAIQLHVESALEFFRMTLPEQQHARFSKAWPFEEGLLTTTPGAANEVSLEFRPDKKWVAARLKIPHEFKLRVRSWAKRRIQPGPDIPRDGRGKPLAGLVNWGAGNEIWVHISPDKEEVPNVSEEAE
;
A
#
# COMPACT_ATOMS: atom_id res chain seq x y z
N MET A 1 18.46 -62.00 -3.58
CA MET A 1 19.44 -62.12 -2.48
C MET A 1 19.08 -61.07 -1.44
N PRO A 2 18.36 -61.46 -0.37
CA PRO A 2 19.05 -61.73 0.91
C PRO A 2 18.61 -63.06 1.56
N PRO A 3 19.44 -63.62 2.46
CA PRO A 3 18.95 -64.25 3.72
C PRO A 3 19.97 -64.14 4.89
N PRO A 4 19.73 -64.74 6.09
CA PRO A 4 18.49 -64.97 6.86
C PRO A 4 18.43 -63.93 8.03
N THR A 5 18.23 -64.09 9.36
CA THR A 5 17.86 -65.12 10.41
C THR A 5 17.41 -64.27 11.64
N GLN A 6 16.54 -64.58 12.63
CA GLN A 6 16.04 -65.77 13.35
C GLN A 6 17.07 -66.47 14.27
N HIS A 7 16.82 -66.88 15.54
CA HIS A 7 15.62 -66.85 16.42
C HIS A 7 16.05 -66.61 17.92
N PRO A 8 15.50 -67.23 19.01
CA PRO A 8 14.47 -66.63 19.88
C PRO A 8 14.79 -66.61 21.41
N SER A 9 13.89 -66.04 22.25
CA SER A 9 13.40 -66.52 23.58
C SER A 9 12.91 -65.40 24.53
N ALA A 10 12.15 -65.74 25.59
CA ALA A 10 11.49 -64.84 26.57
C ALA A 10 11.51 -65.53 27.97
N PRO A 11 10.76 -65.15 29.05
CA PRO A 11 9.89 -63.97 29.32
C PRO A 11 10.16 -63.32 30.72
N GLU A 12 9.10 -62.87 31.43
CA GLU A 12 9.01 -62.42 32.86
C GLU A 12 9.40 -60.95 33.19
N GLN A 13 8.78 -60.24 34.16
CA GLN A 13 7.52 -60.42 34.93
C GLN A 13 7.02 -59.07 35.52
N SER A 14 5.69 -58.85 35.59
CA SER A 14 4.99 -57.78 36.37
C SER A 14 5.28 -56.29 35.98
N SER A 15 4.50 -55.27 36.37
CA SER A 15 3.38 -55.19 37.32
C SER A 15 2.27 -54.20 36.89
N SER A 16 1.11 -54.27 37.56
CA SER A 16 -0.07 -53.39 37.44
C SER A 16 0.19 -51.93 37.93
N SER A 17 -0.61 -50.89 37.67
CA SER A 17 -2.10 -50.89 37.74
C SER A 17 -2.86 -49.72 37.05
N ARG A 18 -3.98 -50.09 36.42
CA ARG A 18 -5.37 -49.56 36.52
C ARG A 18 -5.60 -48.05 36.76
N TYR A 19 -6.39 -47.44 35.87
CA TYR A 19 -7.70 -46.79 36.13
C TYR A 19 -8.41 -46.67 34.76
N SER A 20 -9.10 -47.73 34.31
CA SER A 20 -10.57 -47.95 34.42
C SER A 20 -11.42 -47.09 33.47
N SER A 21 -12.12 -47.75 32.56
CA SER A 21 -13.04 -47.15 31.58
C SER A 21 -14.50 -47.53 31.86
N SER A 22 -15.42 -46.73 31.31
CA SER A 22 -16.82 -47.10 31.03
C SER A 22 -17.25 -46.32 29.78
N THR A 23 -17.66 -46.88 28.64
CA THR A 23 -18.73 -47.87 28.35
C THR A 23 -20.11 -47.47 28.87
N SER A 24 -21.19 -47.52 28.09
CA SER A 24 -21.37 -47.54 26.62
C SER A 24 -22.85 -47.23 26.32
N SER A 25 -23.24 -47.03 25.04
CA SER A 25 -24.35 -47.76 24.39
C SER A 25 -24.98 -47.00 23.20
N ARG A 26 -25.37 -47.78 22.21
CA ARG A 26 -26.41 -47.53 21.18
C ARG A 26 -27.58 -48.46 21.59
N PRO A 27 -28.85 -48.24 21.20
CA PRO A 27 -29.28 -48.83 19.91
C PRO A 27 -30.50 -48.19 19.19
N SER A 28 -30.72 -48.66 17.95
CA SER A 28 -31.99 -48.93 17.24
C SER A 28 -33.08 -47.86 17.00
N SER A 29 -33.59 -47.87 15.76
CA SER A 29 -34.84 -47.25 15.27
C SER A 29 -36.11 -48.02 15.70
N PRO A 30 -37.31 -47.47 15.43
CA PRO A 30 -38.18 -48.12 14.43
C PRO A 30 -38.79 -47.14 13.40
N GLN A 31 -39.82 -47.58 12.68
CA GLN A 31 -40.47 -46.94 11.51
C GLN A 31 -41.70 -46.10 11.93
N ASP A 32 -42.15 -45.17 11.07
CA ASP A 32 -43.48 -45.23 10.44
C ASP A 32 -43.68 -44.18 9.32
N GLU A 33 -44.63 -44.44 8.42
CA GLU A 33 -45.15 -43.55 7.35
C GLU A 33 -46.60 -43.11 7.74
N PRO A 34 -47.32 -42.14 7.09
CA PRO A 34 -47.63 -42.23 5.64
C PRO A 34 -47.85 -40.91 4.86
N SER A 35 -48.16 -41.09 3.56
CA SER A 35 -49.12 -40.32 2.73
C SER A 35 -48.61 -39.25 1.73
N GLN A 36 -49.12 -39.37 0.49
CA GLN A 36 -49.12 -38.35 -0.57
C GLN A 36 -50.53 -37.75 -0.75
N PRO A 37 -50.76 -36.82 -1.72
CA PRO A 37 -51.32 -37.35 -2.98
C PRO A 37 -50.92 -36.63 -4.31
N SER A 38 -50.91 -37.44 -5.38
CA SER A 38 -51.34 -37.15 -6.77
C SER A 38 -50.66 -36.09 -7.67
N PHE A 39 -50.26 -36.56 -8.87
CA PHE A 39 -50.03 -35.78 -10.10
C PHE A 39 -51.34 -35.36 -10.79
N PRO A 40 -51.26 -34.53 -11.86
CA PRO A 40 -51.61 -35.09 -13.18
C PRO A 40 -50.52 -34.95 -14.26
N ARG A 41 -50.60 -35.81 -15.30
CA ARG A 41 -49.75 -35.80 -16.52
C ARG A 41 -50.55 -35.32 -17.73
N ILE A 42 -49.91 -34.59 -18.65
CA ILE A 42 -50.11 -34.59 -20.13
C ILE A 42 -48.72 -34.20 -20.71
N SER A 43 -47.87 -35.08 -21.27
CA SER A 43 -47.81 -35.61 -22.66
C SER A 43 -47.73 -34.52 -23.77
N SER A 44 -47.01 -34.62 -24.89
CA SER A 44 -46.34 -35.74 -25.59
C SER A 44 -45.28 -35.26 -26.60
N SER A 45 -44.55 -36.20 -27.23
CA SER A 45 -44.07 -36.25 -28.66
C SER A 45 -43.80 -34.96 -29.49
N SER A 46 -42.79 -34.86 -30.38
CA SER A 46 -41.70 -35.78 -30.80
C SER A 46 -40.77 -35.11 -31.84
N SER A 47 -39.78 -35.88 -32.34
CA SER A 47 -39.26 -35.88 -33.74
C SER A 47 -38.57 -34.65 -34.34
N TYR A 48 -37.25 -34.80 -34.56
CA TYR A 48 -36.51 -34.59 -35.82
C TYR A 48 -37.16 -33.74 -36.95
N SER A 49 -36.39 -32.76 -37.47
CA SER A 49 -35.90 -32.76 -38.88
C SER A 49 -34.92 -31.60 -39.18
N GLN A 50 -33.92 -31.86 -40.04
CA GLN A 50 -33.31 -30.85 -40.93
C GLN A 50 -33.97 -30.98 -42.33
N PRO A 51 -33.98 -29.95 -43.20
CA PRO A 51 -32.90 -29.84 -44.20
C PRO A 51 -32.57 -28.43 -44.77
N SER A 52 -31.55 -28.41 -45.64
CA SER A 52 -31.36 -27.56 -46.85
C SER A 52 -30.90 -26.09 -46.78
N GLN A 53 -30.04 -25.74 -47.75
CA GLN A 53 -29.62 -24.38 -48.16
C GLN A 53 -30.48 -23.86 -49.33
N PRO A 54 -30.23 -22.63 -49.84
CA PRO A 54 -29.76 -22.53 -51.23
C PRO A 54 -28.59 -21.54 -51.47
N ASN A 55 -28.25 -21.30 -52.74
CA ASN A 55 -26.99 -20.73 -53.25
C ASN A 55 -26.94 -19.19 -53.43
N ASN A 56 -25.72 -18.66 -53.21
CA ASN A 56 -24.89 -17.79 -54.09
C ASN A 56 -25.52 -17.02 -55.28
N ASP A 57 -25.24 -15.69 -55.41
CA ASP A 57 -25.10 -14.97 -56.70
C ASP A 57 -24.42 -13.56 -56.57
N GLN A 58 -24.07 -12.90 -57.70
CA GLN A 58 -23.29 -11.63 -57.82
C GLN A 58 -23.63 -10.84 -59.13
N PRO A 59 -23.15 -9.58 -59.41
CA PRO A 59 -22.62 -8.54 -58.48
C PRO A 59 -23.16 -7.07 -58.54
N PRO A 60 -23.34 -6.36 -59.69
CA PRO A 60 -22.34 -5.50 -60.34
C PRO A 60 -22.54 -3.94 -60.32
N ARG A 61 -21.41 -3.19 -60.45
CA ARG A 61 -21.21 -1.78 -60.92
C ARG A 61 -21.74 -0.62 -60.03
N ASP A 62 -20.99 0.43 -59.67
CA ASP A 62 -20.12 1.42 -60.37
C ASP A 62 -20.87 2.69 -60.84
N ASP A 63 -20.49 3.87 -60.32
CA ASP A 63 -20.08 5.02 -61.16
C ASP A 63 -19.32 6.15 -60.40
N ARG A 64 -18.67 7.07 -61.15
CA ARG A 64 -17.80 8.19 -60.66
C ARG A 64 -17.69 9.31 -61.74
N PRO A 65 -16.95 10.42 -61.55
CA PRO A 65 -16.31 10.97 -60.35
C PRO A 65 -17.03 12.28 -59.89
N PRO A 66 -16.69 13.56 -60.25
CA PRO A 66 -15.45 14.21 -60.68
C PRO A 66 -14.72 14.93 -59.50
N GLN A 67 -13.97 16.00 -59.77
CA GLN A 67 -13.48 17.02 -58.82
C GLN A 67 -13.47 18.39 -59.54
N LEU A 68 -13.33 19.50 -58.80
CA LEU A 68 -12.69 20.71 -59.34
C LEU A 68 -11.98 21.51 -58.22
N SER A 69 -10.93 22.23 -58.60
CA SER A 69 -10.01 22.95 -57.71
C SER A 69 -10.09 24.47 -57.91
N HIS A 70 -9.62 25.27 -56.95
CA HIS A 70 -8.51 26.23 -57.19
C HIS A 70 -7.99 26.88 -55.89
N ARG A 71 -7.08 27.87 -56.03
CA ARG A 71 -6.03 28.25 -55.07
C ARG A 71 -5.73 29.75 -55.21
N ALA A 72 -5.93 30.56 -54.16
CA ALA A 72 -5.37 31.92 -54.10
C ALA A 72 -5.20 32.51 -52.68
N THR A 73 -4.08 33.18 -52.50
CA THR A 73 -3.63 34.14 -51.46
C THR A 73 -4.67 35.19 -51.04
N THR A 74 -4.65 35.76 -49.82
CA THR A 74 -3.75 36.90 -49.46
C THR A 74 -3.61 37.13 -47.94
N ARG A 75 -2.63 37.98 -47.55
CA ARG A 75 -2.53 38.64 -46.23
C ARG A 75 -3.21 40.01 -46.28
N ASN A 76 -3.84 40.44 -45.17
CA ASN A 76 -3.43 41.66 -44.46
C ASN A 76 -4.16 41.80 -43.11
N ALA A 77 -3.69 42.73 -42.28
CA ALA A 77 -4.24 43.04 -40.97
C ALA A 77 -4.97 44.40 -40.98
N ASN A 78 -5.90 44.62 -40.04
CA ASN A 78 -5.74 45.75 -39.12
C ASN A 78 -6.69 45.76 -37.90
N ALA A 79 -6.38 46.70 -37.01
CA ALA A 79 -6.85 46.91 -35.65
C ALA A 79 -8.38 47.08 -35.43
N ARG A 80 -8.78 46.66 -34.22
CA ARG A 80 -9.73 47.33 -33.29
C ARG A 80 -11.00 47.99 -33.86
N THR A 81 -12.15 47.42 -33.47
CA THR A 81 -13.26 48.22 -32.93
C THR A 81 -13.89 47.48 -31.75
N SER A 82 -14.24 48.18 -30.67
CA SER A 82 -15.07 47.64 -29.59
C SER A 82 -16.54 47.73 -29.96
N THR A 83 -17.33 46.69 -29.66
CA THR A 83 -18.79 46.78 -29.74
C THR A 83 -19.40 45.90 -28.67
N ILE A 84 -20.14 46.52 -27.75
CA ILE A 84 -20.94 45.80 -26.75
C ILE A 84 -22.12 45.17 -27.50
N ARG A 85 -22.30 43.85 -27.34
CA ARG A 85 -23.54 43.16 -27.70
C ARG A 85 -23.99 42.27 -26.57
N THR A 86 -25.15 42.62 -26.02
CA THR A 86 -25.98 41.73 -25.21
C THR A 86 -26.27 40.45 -26.01
N SER A 87 -26.03 39.29 -25.40
CA SER A 87 -26.49 38.00 -25.92
C SER A 87 -27.45 37.38 -24.90
N THR A 88 -28.60 36.93 -25.40
CA THR A 88 -29.64 36.28 -24.59
C THR A 88 -29.19 34.88 -24.17
N ALA A 89 -29.62 34.46 -22.98
CA ALA A 89 -29.27 33.14 -22.46
C ALA A 89 -29.91 32.02 -23.29
N THR A 90 -29.07 31.08 -23.72
CA THR A 90 -29.49 29.72 -24.09
C THR A 90 -28.60 28.76 -23.29
N GLY A 91 -29.21 27.77 -22.65
CA GLY A 91 -28.52 26.94 -21.66
C GLY A 91 -27.50 26.00 -22.30
N ALA A 92 -26.22 26.21 -21.98
CA ALA A 92 -25.20 25.16 -22.05
C ALA A 92 -24.94 24.67 -20.61
N PRO A 93 -24.74 23.36 -20.38
CA PRO A 93 -24.45 22.84 -19.04
C PRO A 93 -23.19 23.50 -18.49
N SER A 94 -23.29 24.06 -17.29
CA SER A 94 -22.15 24.65 -16.59
C SER A 94 -21.09 23.59 -16.32
N ARG A 95 -19.86 23.84 -16.79
CA ARG A 95 -18.71 23.06 -16.33
C ARG A 95 -18.65 23.12 -14.80
N PRO A 96 -18.39 22.00 -14.08
CA PRO A 96 -18.15 22.04 -12.65
C PRO A 96 -17.03 23.03 -12.35
N SER A 97 -17.20 23.84 -11.31
CA SER A 97 -16.24 24.89 -10.97
C SER A 97 -14.88 24.26 -10.65
N HIS A 98 -13.80 24.79 -11.25
CA HIS A 98 -12.44 24.39 -10.86
C HIS A 98 -12.16 24.91 -9.44
N GLN A 99 -12.52 24.12 -8.44
CA GLN A 99 -12.04 24.31 -7.08
C GLN A 99 -10.51 24.40 -7.11
N SER A 100 -9.95 25.39 -6.41
CA SER A 100 -8.49 25.54 -6.34
C SER A 100 -7.91 24.31 -5.62
N PRO A 101 -6.92 23.62 -6.20
CA PRO A 101 -6.44 22.35 -5.65
C PRO A 101 -5.97 22.53 -4.20
N PRO A 102 -6.32 21.61 -3.28
CA PRO A 102 -6.09 21.79 -1.85
C PRO A 102 -4.62 22.04 -1.54
N ARG A 103 -4.36 22.87 -0.52
CA ARG A 103 -3.02 23.37 -0.19
C ARG A 103 -2.12 22.29 0.40
N ARG A 104 -1.56 21.48 -0.50
CA ARG A 104 -0.63 20.37 -0.29
C ARG A 104 0.39 20.60 0.83
N ALA A 105 0.61 19.56 1.65
CA ALA A 105 1.67 19.53 2.64
C ALA A 105 3.07 19.78 2.04
N ALA A 106 3.89 20.54 2.76
CA ALA A 106 5.32 20.73 2.46
C ALA A 106 6.12 19.46 2.85
N GLY A 107 5.98 18.41 2.05
CA GLY A 107 6.65 17.12 2.24
C GLY A 107 8.18 17.22 2.28
N PRO A 108 8.86 16.22 2.86
CA PRO A 108 10.29 16.26 3.14
C PRO A 108 11.15 16.52 1.89
N PRO A 109 12.16 17.41 1.97
CA PRO A 109 12.97 17.77 0.81
C PRO A 109 13.86 16.61 0.32
N ASP A 110 14.08 16.59 -1.00
CA ASP A 110 15.00 15.69 -1.68
C ASP A 110 16.45 15.95 -1.22
N THR A 111 17.16 14.90 -0.81
CA THR A 111 18.60 14.99 -0.53
C THR A 111 19.39 15.25 -1.82
N LEU A 112 20.62 15.77 -1.71
CA LEU A 112 21.49 15.99 -2.88
C LEU A 112 21.67 14.71 -3.72
N ARG A 113 21.71 13.54 -3.08
CA ARG A 113 21.78 12.25 -3.79
C ARG A 113 20.48 11.93 -4.56
N GLU A 114 19.32 12.18 -3.98
CA GLU A 114 18.02 11.94 -4.64
C GLU A 114 17.78 12.90 -5.82
N LYS A 115 18.38 14.10 -5.79
CA LYS A 115 18.39 15.03 -6.93
C LYS A 115 19.27 14.61 -8.11
N ILE A 116 20.19 13.66 -7.90
CA ILE A 116 21.14 13.14 -8.92
C ILE A 116 20.75 11.73 -9.39
N PHE A 117 20.23 10.90 -8.48
CA PHE A 117 19.86 9.51 -8.74
C PHE A 117 18.33 9.34 -8.63
N HIS A 118 17.86 8.33 -7.90
CA HIS A 118 16.44 7.97 -7.83
C HIS A 118 15.79 8.55 -6.57
N ALA A 119 14.70 9.28 -6.76
CA ALA A 119 13.79 9.76 -5.73
C ALA A 119 12.41 9.10 -5.91
N LEU A 120 11.70 8.85 -4.81
CA LEU A 120 10.27 8.57 -4.87
C LEU A 120 9.49 9.86 -5.11
N PRO A 121 8.32 9.83 -5.77
CA PRO A 121 7.49 11.02 -5.89
C PRO A 121 7.00 11.48 -4.50
N PRO A 122 6.96 12.79 -4.22
CA PRO A 122 6.34 13.30 -3.00
C PRO A 122 4.82 13.18 -3.09
N HIS A 123 4.17 12.91 -1.95
CA HIS A 123 2.73 12.65 -1.85
C HIS A 123 1.86 13.86 -2.23
N THR A 124 0.71 13.61 -2.84
CA THR A 124 -0.20 14.60 -3.43
C THR A 124 -1.24 15.15 -2.44
N GLY A 125 -1.58 14.39 -1.39
CA GLY A 125 -2.61 14.78 -0.43
C GLY A 125 -2.25 15.95 0.50
N PRO A 126 -3.25 16.44 1.27
CA PRO A 126 -3.12 17.61 2.13
C PRO A 126 -2.24 17.39 3.38
N LEU A 127 -2.07 16.15 3.86
CA LEU A 127 -1.36 15.85 5.11
C LEU A 127 0.09 15.40 4.88
N ASN A 128 0.99 15.68 5.82
CA ASN A 128 2.32 15.07 5.83
C ASN A 128 2.22 13.59 6.21
N VAL A 129 3.19 12.78 5.80
CA VAL A 129 3.22 11.34 6.07
C VAL A 129 4.28 10.99 7.10
N GLY A 130 3.87 10.35 8.18
CA GLY A 130 4.71 9.74 9.20
C GLY A 130 5.03 8.28 8.87
N PHE A 131 6.07 7.75 9.51
CA PHE A 131 6.49 6.36 9.33
C PHE A 131 7.11 5.76 10.61
N MET A 132 6.61 4.61 11.05
CA MET A 132 7.18 3.82 12.15
C MET A 132 7.30 2.32 11.81
N GLU A 133 8.07 1.56 12.60
CA GLU A 133 8.39 0.13 12.33
C GLU A 133 8.29 -0.71 13.62
N LEU A 134 7.48 -1.76 13.58
CA LEU A 134 7.11 -2.59 14.72
C LEU A 134 7.41 -4.06 14.43
N GLU A 135 8.33 -4.67 15.18
CA GLU A 135 8.61 -6.12 15.16
C GLU A 135 8.39 -6.64 16.58
N LEU A 136 7.39 -7.48 16.81
CA LEU A 136 7.06 -8.00 18.14
C LEU A 136 7.00 -9.54 18.12
N PRO A 137 7.38 -10.22 19.22
CA PRO A 137 7.06 -11.63 19.43
C PRO A 137 5.54 -11.83 19.36
N VAL A 138 5.10 -12.84 18.61
CA VAL A 138 3.68 -13.20 18.51
C VAL A 138 3.18 -13.86 19.80
N ARG A 139 1.87 -13.83 20.03
CA ARG A 139 1.20 -14.45 21.18
C ARG A 139 1.32 -15.98 21.18
N ASP A 140 1.26 -16.59 20.00
CA ASP A 140 1.35 -18.05 19.81
C ASP A 140 2.39 -18.41 18.71
N PRO A 141 3.65 -18.67 19.08
CA PRO A 141 4.71 -18.98 18.12
C PRO A 141 4.59 -20.40 17.55
N ARG A 142 4.11 -20.52 16.30
CA ARG A 142 3.79 -21.82 15.66
C ARG A 142 4.34 -21.99 14.24
N THR A 143 4.23 -23.21 13.72
CA THR A 143 4.58 -23.59 12.33
C THR A 143 3.33 -23.89 11.52
N PHE A 144 3.28 -23.47 10.25
CA PHE A 144 2.06 -23.53 9.43
C PHE A 144 2.00 -24.70 8.44
N SER A 145 3.10 -25.43 8.24
CA SER A 145 3.07 -26.67 7.45
C SER A 145 4.21 -27.62 7.80
N HIS A 146 4.15 -28.82 7.21
CA HIS A 146 5.18 -29.83 7.31
C HIS A 146 6.38 -29.60 6.35
N ILE A 147 6.31 -28.55 5.50
CA ILE A 147 7.33 -28.17 4.53
C ILE A 147 8.64 -27.80 5.25
N LYS A 148 9.76 -28.42 4.87
CA LYS A 148 11.05 -28.25 5.52
C LYS A 148 12.13 -27.74 4.57
N ARG A 149 13.04 -26.91 5.10
CA ARG A 149 14.27 -26.45 4.42
C ARG A 149 15.46 -26.78 5.31
N ASN A 150 16.40 -27.56 4.80
CA ASN A 150 17.55 -28.08 5.56
C ASN A 150 17.18 -28.87 6.85
N GLY A 151 15.99 -29.48 6.88
CA GLY A 151 15.46 -30.24 8.02
C GLY A 151 14.60 -29.43 9.01
N GLU A 152 14.70 -28.11 9.01
CA GLU A 152 13.87 -27.21 9.84
C GLU A 152 12.57 -26.85 9.11
N CYS A 153 11.46 -26.66 9.84
CA CYS A 153 10.19 -26.22 9.23
C CYS A 153 10.33 -24.83 8.61
N ALA A 154 9.96 -24.68 7.34
CA ALA A 154 10.24 -23.49 6.55
C ALA A 154 9.28 -22.32 6.84
N LEU A 155 8.03 -22.62 7.23
CA LEU A 155 7.00 -21.66 7.57
C LEU A 155 6.82 -21.64 9.10
N LYS A 156 7.55 -20.75 9.77
CA LYS A 156 7.55 -20.57 11.24
C LYS A 156 7.35 -19.10 11.62
N LEU A 157 6.34 -18.84 12.44
CA LEU A 157 5.98 -17.52 12.94
C LEU A 157 6.49 -17.32 14.38
N ASP A 158 7.66 -16.68 14.54
CA ASP A 158 8.17 -16.27 15.86
C ASP A 158 7.89 -14.79 16.16
N THR A 159 7.78 -13.94 15.13
CA THR A 159 7.56 -12.49 15.25
C THR A 159 6.72 -11.97 14.10
N VAL A 160 5.78 -11.06 14.38
CA VAL A 160 5.14 -10.23 13.35
C VAL A 160 5.99 -8.99 13.09
N LEU A 161 6.05 -8.52 11.83
CA LEU A 161 6.61 -7.20 11.48
C LEU A 161 5.72 -6.47 10.49
N PHE A 162 5.51 -5.18 10.75
CA PHE A 162 4.91 -4.22 9.83
C PHE A 162 5.58 -2.85 9.93
N ALA A 163 5.32 -2.01 8.92
CA ALA A 163 5.54 -0.57 8.97
C ALA A 163 4.19 0.15 8.94
N VAL A 164 4.05 1.23 9.71
CA VAL A 164 2.84 2.06 9.69
C VAL A 164 3.16 3.38 9.01
N TYR A 165 2.43 3.67 7.94
CA TYR A 165 2.33 4.96 7.27
C TYR A 165 1.10 5.66 7.83
N TYR A 166 1.23 6.91 8.27
CA TYR A 166 0.15 7.60 8.98
C TYR A 166 0.16 9.11 8.70
N PRO A 167 -0.96 9.84 8.88
CA PRO A 167 -1.00 11.28 8.70
C PRO A 167 -0.29 11.94 9.88
N CYS A 168 0.75 12.75 9.64
CA CYS A 168 1.59 13.33 10.69
C CYS A 168 1.64 14.85 10.63
N GLU A 169 2.11 15.46 11.71
CA GLU A 169 2.53 16.86 11.69
C GLU A 169 3.87 16.98 10.94
N GLY A 170 4.02 18.08 10.19
CA GLY A 170 5.31 18.40 9.58
C GLY A 170 6.34 18.79 10.65
N PRO A 171 7.64 18.85 10.32
CA PRO A 171 8.56 19.62 11.16
C PRO A 171 8.05 21.05 11.25
N GLU A 172 8.01 21.62 12.45
CA GLU A 172 7.69 23.04 12.63
C GLU A 172 8.56 23.88 11.69
N GLU A 173 7.94 24.59 10.74
CA GLU A 173 8.61 25.77 10.18
C GLU A 173 8.76 26.74 11.36
N LYS A 174 9.96 26.77 11.97
CA LYS A 174 10.36 27.90 12.81
C LYS A 174 9.89 29.15 12.09
N PRO A 175 9.04 30.00 12.70
CA PRO A 175 8.48 31.14 12.00
C PRO A 175 9.65 31.91 11.44
N LYS A 176 9.71 32.01 10.11
CA LYS A 176 10.74 32.79 9.44
C LYS A 176 10.63 34.17 10.06
N GLU A 177 11.68 34.61 10.76
CA GLU A 177 11.85 36.01 11.10
C GLU A 177 11.98 36.74 9.77
N LYS A 178 10.82 37.08 9.19
CA LYS A 178 10.70 38.24 8.33
C LYS A 178 11.40 39.33 9.12
N ALA A 179 12.46 39.88 8.56
CA ALA A 179 13.17 40.99 9.18
C ALA A 179 12.24 42.21 9.16
N ILE A 180 11.31 42.23 10.13
CA ILE A 180 10.65 43.44 10.59
C ILE A 180 11.80 44.27 11.12
N MET A 181 12.34 45.14 10.25
CA MET A 181 13.22 46.22 10.65
C MET A 181 12.39 47.15 11.55
N THR A 182 12.31 46.82 12.83
CA THR A 182 11.86 47.74 13.86
C THR A 182 12.64 49.03 13.71
N ARG A 183 11.92 50.16 13.67
CA ARG A 183 12.48 51.49 13.36
C ARG A 183 13.66 51.85 14.27
N ASP A 184 13.73 51.24 15.45
CA ASP A 184 14.79 51.38 16.47
C ASP A 184 16.17 50.84 16.04
N ARG A 185 16.26 50.03 14.97
CA ARG A 185 17.55 49.66 14.38
C ARG A 185 18.04 50.66 13.34
N ILE A 186 17.13 51.34 12.64
CA ILE A 186 17.46 52.45 11.72
C ILE A 186 17.91 53.68 12.53
N ARG A 187 17.29 53.93 13.69
CA ARG A 187 17.66 55.04 14.60
C ARG A 187 19.05 54.89 15.23
N ARG A 188 19.61 53.68 15.32
CA ARG A 188 20.92 53.39 15.93
C ARG A 188 22.13 53.50 14.98
N CYS A 189 21.93 53.82 13.70
CA CYS A 189 23.02 54.03 12.72
C CYS A 189 23.30 55.52 12.44
N ARG A 190 22.83 56.43 13.30
CA ARG A 190 23.21 57.86 13.31
C ARG A 190 23.48 58.31 14.74
N GLY A 191 24.68 57.99 15.24
CA GLY A 191 25.18 58.38 16.54
C GLY A 191 26.68 58.10 16.61
N SER A 192 27.50 59.15 16.64
CA SER A 192 28.96 59.09 16.74
C SER A 192 29.42 59.10 18.20
N GLY A 193 30.47 58.35 18.53
CA GLY A 193 31.16 58.48 19.83
C GLY A 193 31.80 57.18 20.32
N ASN A 194 32.88 57.34 21.09
CA ASN A 194 33.80 56.34 21.67
C ASN A 194 33.31 54.88 21.83
N TRP A 195 34.23 53.97 21.53
CA TRP A 195 34.36 52.67 22.19
C TRP A 195 35.74 52.61 22.85
N GLU A 196 35.79 52.87 24.15
CA GLU A 196 36.86 52.38 25.01
C GLU A 196 36.39 51.05 25.63
N GLY A 197 37.32 50.14 25.93
CA GLY A 197 36.99 48.79 26.41
C GLY A 197 36.61 48.75 27.90
N TRP A 198 36.58 47.54 28.45
CA TRP A 198 37.23 47.18 29.73
C TRP A 198 37.23 45.65 29.90
N ASP A 199 38.03 45.17 30.85
CA ASP A 199 38.59 43.82 30.85
C ASP A 199 37.81 42.78 31.69
N ASP A 200 38.43 41.61 31.82
CA ASP A 200 37.97 40.38 32.50
C ASP A 200 38.00 40.49 34.05
N GLU A 201 37.76 39.36 34.72
CA GLU A 201 37.82 39.11 36.17
C GLU A 201 36.70 39.67 37.08
N ARG A 202 35.82 38.76 37.56
CA ARG A 202 36.07 38.21 38.92
C ARG A 202 35.40 36.87 39.26
N ARG A 203 36.02 36.28 40.29
CA ARG A 203 35.91 34.94 40.91
C ARG A 203 34.53 34.46 41.35
N GLU A 204 34.54 33.15 41.63
CA GLU A 204 33.56 32.39 42.39
C GLU A 204 33.40 32.87 43.84
N GLU A 205 32.20 32.75 44.38
CA GLU A 205 31.97 32.19 45.73
C GLU A 205 30.58 31.53 45.72
N GLY A 206 30.38 30.49 46.54
CA GLY A 206 29.22 29.59 46.38
C GLY A 206 28.41 29.38 47.65
N ASN A 207 27.20 28.88 47.49
CA ASN A 207 26.57 28.03 48.50
C ASN A 207 25.55 27.06 47.89
N GLY A 208 25.40 25.90 48.53
CA GLY A 208 24.65 24.77 47.99
C GLY A 208 23.15 24.82 48.31
N VAL A 209 22.33 24.56 47.30
CA VAL A 209 20.96 24.03 47.47
C VAL A 209 20.82 22.86 46.50
N GLU A 210 20.38 21.72 47.00
CA GLU A 210 20.25 20.50 46.21
C GLU A 210 19.29 20.73 45.04
N LYS A 211 19.72 20.36 43.84
CA LYS A 211 18.87 20.39 42.64
C LYS A 211 18.55 18.97 42.22
N GLU A 212 17.27 18.63 42.37
CA GLU A 212 16.68 17.40 41.85
C GLU A 212 17.12 17.14 40.40
N GLY A 213 17.18 15.86 40.05
CA GLY A 213 17.83 15.40 38.82
C GLY A 213 17.30 16.07 37.56
N LYS A 214 18.04 17.06 37.05
CA LYS A 214 17.86 17.61 35.70
C LYS A 214 17.84 16.47 34.70
N ARG A 215 16.63 16.06 34.26
CA ARG A 215 16.43 15.19 33.09
C ARG A 215 17.27 15.79 31.96
N ARG A 216 18.33 15.08 31.54
CA ARG A 216 19.23 15.55 30.48
C ARG A 216 18.42 15.77 29.22
N GLY A 217 18.09 17.03 28.92
CA GLY A 217 17.33 17.42 27.74
C GLY A 217 17.98 16.84 26.50
N MET A 218 17.37 15.80 25.94
CA MET A 218 17.91 15.10 24.79
C MET A 218 17.80 16.05 23.60
N LYS A 219 18.95 16.55 23.12
CA LYS A 219 19.02 17.57 22.05
C LYS A 219 18.10 17.16 20.91
N ASN A 220 17.14 18.03 20.53
CA ASN A 220 16.16 17.78 19.48
C ASN A 220 16.82 17.60 18.09
N GLY A 221 17.36 16.41 17.85
CA GLY A 221 17.83 15.94 16.57
C GLY A 221 16.63 15.65 15.68
N GLY A 222 16.28 16.64 14.85
CA GLY A 222 14.99 16.76 14.15
C GLY A 222 14.54 15.56 13.30
N LEU A 223 13.37 15.71 12.69
CA LEU A 223 12.72 14.64 11.94
C LEU A 223 13.62 14.13 10.80
N THR A 224 13.59 12.80 10.59
CA THR A 224 14.54 12.09 9.71
C THR A 224 13.83 11.13 8.79
N ARG A 225 14.12 11.14 7.49
CA ARG A 225 13.45 10.24 6.53
C ARG A 225 13.92 8.78 6.64
N PRO A 226 13.02 7.77 6.64
CA PRO A 226 13.36 6.35 6.53
C PRO A 226 14.06 6.02 5.20
N PRO A 227 14.90 4.98 5.12
CA PRO A 227 15.34 4.45 3.82
C PRO A 227 14.19 3.71 3.12
N TRP A 228 14.18 3.72 1.78
CA TRP A 228 13.28 2.87 1.00
C TRP A 228 13.70 1.39 1.10
N LEU A 229 14.94 1.06 0.74
CA LEU A 229 15.43 -0.31 0.81
C LEU A 229 15.64 -0.78 2.28
N PRO A 230 15.01 -1.89 2.71
CA PRO A 230 15.18 -2.43 4.07
C PRO A 230 16.64 -2.72 4.45
N ARG A 231 16.94 -2.70 5.75
CA ARG A 231 18.26 -3.05 6.30
C ARG A 231 18.36 -4.54 6.65
N PRO A 232 19.56 -5.16 6.56
CA PRO A 232 20.82 -4.60 6.08
C PRO A 232 20.88 -4.62 4.54
N ARG A 233 21.02 -3.44 3.93
CA ARG A 233 20.78 -3.20 2.49
C ARG A 233 21.47 -4.17 1.54
N LEU A 234 22.77 -4.41 1.73
CA LEU A 234 23.53 -5.34 0.90
C LEU A 234 22.97 -6.77 0.98
N SER A 235 22.42 -7.18 2.12
CA SER A 235 21.77 -8.47 2.25
C SER A 235 20.38 -8.47 1.59
N THR A 236 19.63 -7.38 1.69
CA THR A 236 18.35 -7.20 0.97
C THR A 236 18.55 -7.28 -0.55
N CYS A 237 19.63 -6.68 -1.09
CA CYS A 237 20.01 -6.81 -2.50
C CYS A 237 20.33 -8.26 -2.88
N LYS A 238 20.96 -9.04 -2.00
CA LYS A 238 21.18 -10.49 -2.21
C LYS A 238 19.87 -11.29 -2.18
N GLY A 239 18.90 -10.87 -1.36
CA GLY A 239 17.53 -11.40 -1.41
C GLY A 239 16.87 -11.19 -2.78
N TYR A 240 16.88 -9.95 -3.28
CA TYR A 240 16.39 -9.65 -4.64
C TYR A 240 17.16 -10.39 -5.75
N ALA A 241 18.48 -10.55 -5.60
CA ALA A 241 19.29 -11.32 -6.55
C ALA A 241 18.89 -12.81 -6.57
N ASN A 242 18.73 -13.42 -5.39
CA ASN A 242 18.25 -14.80 -5.25
C ASN A 242 16.84 -14.97 -5.85
N PHE A 243 15.90 -14.08 -5.49
CA PHE A 243 14.52 -14.09 -6.02
C PHE A 243 14.46 -13.96 -7.55
N ALA A 244 15.27 -13.06 -8.13
CA ALA A 244 15.35 -12.86 -9.58
C ALA A 244 16.19 -13.94 -10.31
N ASN A 245 16.78 -14.90 -9.60
CA ASN A 245 17.79 -15.85 -10.10
C ASN A 245 18.94 -15.15 -10.87
N MET A 246 19.50 -14.09 -10.26
CA MET A 246 20.56 -13.26 -10.84
C MET A 246 21.83 -13.24 -9.97
N PRO A 247 23.03 -13.04 -10.56
CA PRO A 247 24.26 -12.93 -9.80
C PRO A 247 24.25 -11.78 -8.78
N ASN A 248 24.64 -12.10 -7.55
CA ASN A 248 24.56 -11.22 -6.38
C ASN A 248 25.29 -9.86 -6.54
N ALA A 249 26.46 -9.83 -7.17
CA ALA A 249 27.27 -8.62 -7.28
C ALA A 249 26.70 -7.59 -8.28
N PRO A 250 26.36 -7.94 -9.55
CA PRO A 250 25.66 -7.03 -10.46
C PRO A 250 24.39 -6.39 -9.86
N VAL A 251 23.54 -7.18 -9.19
CA VAL A 251 22.32 -6.67 -8.55
C VAL A 251 22.66 -5.70 -7.40
N ALA A 252 23.55 -6.09 -6.49
CA ALA A 252 23.97 -5.21 -5.39
C ALA A 252 24.61 -3.90 -5.89
N THR A 253 25.42 -3.95 -6.94
CA THR A 253 26.00 -2.76 -7.60
C THR A 253 24.93 -1.90 -8.25
N TYR A 254 23.97 -2.49 -8.97
CA TYR A 254 22.87 -1.74 -9.59
C TYR A 254 22.05 -0.99 -8.54
N PHE A 255 21.64 -1.65 -7.45
CA PHE A 255 20.98 -0.98 -6.31
C PHE A 255 21.89 0.08 -5.67
N ALA A 256 23.18 -0.20 -5.46
CA ALA A 256 24.13 0.73 -4.84
C ALA A 256 24.34 2.02 -5.65
N LEU A 257 24.27 1.94 -6.98
CA LEU A 257 24.32 3.07 -7.89
C LEU A 257 22.95 3.79 -7.99
N THR A 258 21.83 3.08 -7.86
CA THR A 258 20.48 3.64 -8.07
C THR A 258 19.73 3.98 -6.77
N SER A 259 19.05 2.99 -6.17
CA SER A 259 17.98 3.18 -5.17
C SER A 259 18.35 2.82 -3.73
N MET A 260 19.50 2.18 -3.47
CA MET A 260 19.90 1.67 -2.16
C MET A 260 19.86 2.72 -1.03
N PHE A 261 20.07 3.99 -1.39
CA PHE A 261 20.13 5.11 -0.44
C PHE A 261 18.93 6.07 -0.54
N THR A 262 18.00 5.84 -1.48
CA THR A 262 16.74 6.59 -1.60
C THR A 262 15.96 6.53 -0.28
N LYS A 263 15.31 7.64 0.06
CA LYS A 263 14.51 7.75 1.28
C LYS A 263 13.03 7.75 0.95
N LEU A 264 12.21 7.26 1.88
CA LEU A 264 10.76 7.45 1.79
C LEU A 264 10.41 8.95 1.83
N PRO A 265 9.35 9.41 1.16
CA PRO A 265 8.86 10.80 1.27
C PRO A 265 8.10 11.06 2.60
N ALA A 266 8.45 10.33 3.65
CA ALA A 266 7.80 10.34 4.96
C ALA A 266 8.79 10.68 6.10
N TRP A 267 8.26 11.14 7.23
CA TRP A 267 9.00 11.49 8.44
C TRP A 267 9.00 10.34 9.46
N ARG A 268 10.18 9.86 9.87
CA ARG A 268 10.26 8.82 10.90
C ARG A 268 9.86 9.38 12.27
N ASN A 269 8.92 8.70 12.94
CA ASN A 269 8.50 8.97 14.31
C ASN A 269 8.09 10.45 14.52
N ALA A 270 7.27 10.98 13.61
CA ALA A 270 6.64 12.30 13.78
C ALA A 270 5.34 12.17 14.61
N LYS A 271 4.90 13.26 15.25
CA LYS A 271 3.60 13.32 15.96
C LYS A 271 2.46 12.98 14.99
N LEU A 272 1.50 12.18 15.45
CA LEU A 272 0.27 11.90 14.71
C LEU A 272 -0.47 13.23 14.51
N SER A 273 -0.96 13.48 13.29
CA SER A 273 -1.72 14.70 13.02
C SER A 273 -2.98 14.72 13.89
N ASP A 274 -3.43 15.91 14.31
CA ASP A 274 -4.75 16.05 14.93
C ASP A 274 -5.88 16.20 13.89
N GLY A 275 -5.52 16.19 12.60
CA GLY A 275 -6.42 16.26 11.45
C GLY A 275 -6.76 17.69 11.01
N PRO A 276 -7.55 17.87 9.95
CA PRO A 276 -8.23 19.13 9.70
C PRO A 276 -9.23 19.43 10.82
N SER A 277 -9.38 20.72 11.14
CA SER A 277 -10.43 21.21 12.06
C SER A 277 -11.81 20.81 11.55
N LEU A 278 -12.71 20.41 12.45
CA LEU A 278 -14.15 20.30 12.14
C LEU A 278 -14.69 21.66 11.69
N ALA A 279 -14.54 22.67 12.55
CA ALA A 279 -14.99 24.02 12.29
C ALA A 279 -14.24 24.62 11.08
N GLY A 280 -14.97 24.81 9.98
CA GLY A 280 -14.67 25.80 8.97
C GLY A 280 -15.00 27.22 9.48
N PRO A 281 -14.63 28.28 8.73
CA PRO A 281 -15.02 29.65 9.07
C PRO A 281 -16.54 29.87 9.04
N GLU A 282 -17.27 29.07 8.27
CA GLU A 282 -18.70 29.24 8.00
C GLU A 282 -19.59 28.70 9.13
N GLU A 283 -19.31 27.52 9.69
CA GLU A 283 -20.08 26.97 10.83
C GLU A 283 -20.05 27.89 12.07
N MET A 284 -18.90 28.53 12.36
CA MET A 284 -18.82 29.54 13.43
C MET A 284 -19.53 30.86 13.09
N GLY A 285 -19.87 31.09 11.81
CA GLY A 285 -20.76 32.17 11.39
C GLY A 285 -22.24 31.77 11.55
N GLU A 286 -22.62 30.59 11.07
CA GLU A 286 -24.02 30.15 11.03
C GLU A 286 -24.61 29.79 12.39
N GLU A 287 -23.85 29.16 13.31
CA GLU A 287 -24.32 29.01 14.71
C GLU A 287 -24.54 30.36 15.42
N ALA A 288 -23.80 31.39 15.02
CA ALA A 288 -23.95 32.75 15.53
C ALA A 288 -25.06 33.55 14.82
N LEU A 289 -25.48 33.13 13.62
CA LEU A 289 -26.57 33.75 12.84
C LEU A 289 -27.94 33.10 13.13
N ASN A 290 -27.98 31.79 13.31
CA ASN A 290 -29.20 31.00 13.53
C ASN A 290 -29.71 31.06 14.98
N ARG A 291 -28.94 31.61 15.92
CA ARG A 291 -29.48 32.10 17.21
C ARG A 291 -30.15 33.44 16.96
N GLY A 292 -31.34 33.36 16.39
CA GLY A 292 -31.99 34.44 15.67
C GLY A 292 -32.19 35.74 16.46
N PHE A 293 -32.14 36.85 15.72
CA PHE A 293 -32.69 38.13 16.15
C PHE A 293 -34.22 38.01 16.28
N SER A 294 -34.70 37.61 17.45
CA SER A 294 -36.11 37.77 17.82
C SER A 294 -36.25 38.24 19.28
N ASP A 295 -37.11 39.24 19.43
CA ASP A 295 -37.47 39.97 20.65
C ASP A 295 -36.46 41.02 21.15
N THR A 296 -36.99 42.16 21.58
CA THR A 296 -36.24 43.37 21.96
C THR A 296 -36.03 43.43 23.46
N SER A 297 -34.97 42.78 23.94
CA SER A 297 -34.40 42.98 25.27
C SER A 297 -32.87 43.08 25.18
N GLU A 298 -32.21 43.68 26.18
CA GLU A 298 -30.76 43.91 26.16
C GLU A 298 -29.96 42.61 26.34
N VAL A 299 -29.84 41.81 25.28
CA VAL A 299 -28.88 40.70 25.21
C VAL A 299 -27.48 41.31 25.18
N THR A 300 -26.93 41.52 26.37
CA THR A 300 -25.53 41.94 26.55
C THR A 300 -24.65 40.85 25.94
N LEU A 301 -24.03 41.13 24.78
CA LEU A 301 -23.11 40.19 24.13
C LEU A 301 -21.85 40.03 24.99
N VAL A 302 -21.89 39.07 25.91
CA VAL A 302 -20.77 38.72 26.79
C VAL A 302 -19.63 38.15 25.95
N TRP A 303 -18.77 39.04 25.45
CA TRP A 303 -17.45 38.74 24.89
C TRP A 303 -16.47 38.30 25.99
N GLY A 304 -16.89 37.33 26.81
CA GLY A 304 -16.00 36.57 27.68
C GLY A 304 -15.19 35.57 26.84
N PRO A 305 -13.92 35.31 27.19
CA PRO A 305 -13.21 34.17 26.62
C PRO A 305 -14.00 32.91 26.97
N ARG A 306 -14.36 32.09 25.97
CA ARG A 306 -14.90 30.74 26.23
C ARG A 306 -13.93 30.01 27.16
N PRO A 307 -14.41 29.32 28.22
CA PRO A 307 -13.53 28.54 29.08
C PRO A 307 -12.74 27.56 28.23
N ALA A 308 -11.47 27.32 28.59
CA ALA A 308 -10.62 26.42 27.84
C ALA A 308 -11.30 25.03 27.76
N PRO A 309 -11.44 24.44 26.56
CA PRO A 309 -12.15 23.18 26.39
C PRO A 309 -11.48 22.09 27.23
N ASP A 310 -12.29 21.26 27.88
CA ASP A 310 -11.76 20.18 28.73
C ASP A 310 -11.01 19.11 27.92
N ALA A 311 -10.32 18.20 28.62
CA ALA A 311 -9.51 17.18 27.97
C ALA A 311 -10.33 16.22 27.08
N GLU A 312 -11.61 15.99 27.35
CA GLU A 312 -12.50 15.15 26.55
C GLU A 312 -13.10 15.88 25.35
N GLU A 313 -13.37 17.18 25.47
CA GLU A 313 -13.70 18.00 24.31
C GLU A 313 -12.48 18.16 23.38
N LEU A 314 -11.28 18.37 23.94
CA LEU A 314 -10.03 18.40 23.17
C LEU A 314 -9.78 17.07 22.46
N ARG A 315 -10.06 15.92 23.12
CA ARG A 315 -10.01 14.58 22.50
C ARG A 315 -11.03 14.42 21.37
N ARG A 316 -12.30 14.82 21.56
CA ARG A 316 -13.36 14.73 20.54
C ARG A 316 -13.08 15.61 19.30
N ARG A 317 -12.41 16.74 19.49
CA ARG A 317 -11.96 17.62 18.39
C ARG A 317 -10.91 16.94 17.49
N ARG A 318 -10.01 16.11 18.04
CA ARG A 318 -8.99 15.36 17.26
C ARG A 318 -9.62 14.35 16.30
N ALA A 319 -9.05 14.20 15.11
CA ALA A 319 -9.57 13.28 14.11
C ALA A 319 -9.20 11.80 14.40
N LYS A 320 -10.17 10.90 14.25
CA LYS A 320 -9.92 9.45 14.14
C LYS A 320 -9.62 9.09 12.69
N TYR A 321 -8.91 7.98 12.48
CA TYR A 321 -8.40 7.57 11.17
C TYR A 321 -8.86 6.15 10.79
N PRO A 322 -9.37 5.94 9.56
CA PRO A 322 -9.62 4.60 9.04
C PRO A 322 -8.30 3.84 8.85
N VAL A 323 -8.33 2.53 9.06
CA VAL A 323 -7.15 1.67 8.99
C VAL A 323 -7.18 0.80 7.72
N ILE A 324 -6.02 0.65 7.08
CA ILE A 324 -5.82 -0.24 5.93
C ILE A 324 -4.69 -1.22 6.26
N MET A 325 -4.99 -2.52 6.33
CA MET A 325 -3.98 -3.58 6.40
C MET A 325 -3.48 -3.88 4.97
N PHE A 326 -2.18 -3.76 4.72
CA PHE A 326 -1.60 -3.92 3.39
C PHE A 326 -0.65 -5.13 3.28
N SER A 327 -1.00 -6.11 2.45
CA SER A 327 -0.18 -7.29 2.13
C SER A 327 0.58 -7.17 0.80
N HIS A 328 1.85 -7.54 0.79
CA HIS A 328 2.70 -7.49 -0.40
C HIS A 328 2.71 -8.77 -1.23
N GLY A 329 2.99 -8.64 -2.52
CA GLY A 329 3.24 -9.75 -3.44
C GLY A 329 4.54 -10.52 -3.20
N LEU A 330 4.79 -11.54 -4.03
CA LEU A 330 6.04 -12.30 -4.05
C LEU A 330 7.24 -11.38 -4.37
N GLY A 331 8.36 -11.59 -3.67
CA GLY A 331 9.53 -10.70 -3.71
C GLY A 331 9.31 -9.35 -3.01
N GLY A 332 8.13 -9.09 -2.44
CA GLY A 332 7.79 -7.83 -1.77
C GLY A 332 8.45 -7.62 -0.40
N SER A 333 8.13 -6.47 0.20
CA SER A 333 8.41 -6.11 1.60
C SER A 333 7.61 -4.86 1.99
N ARG A 334 7.55 -4.51 3.29
CA ARG A 334 6.78 -3.37 3.85
C ARG A 334 7.07 -1.98 3.26
N THR A 335 8.07 -1.84 2.40
CA THR A 335 8.47 -0.58 1.76
C THR A 335 8.47 -0.62 0.23
N VAL A 336 7.98 -1.69 -0.42
CA VAL A 336 7.93 -1.80 -1.90
C VAL A 336 6.71 -1.12 -2.51
N HIS A 337 5.68 -0.84 -1.70
CA HIS A 337 4.45 -0.15 -2.09
C HIS A 337 4.32 1.20 -1.39
N SER A 338 5.45 1.79 -0.98
CA SER A 338 5.50 2.96 -0.11
C SER A 338 4.91 4.23 -0.73
N THR A 339 4.83 4.30 -2.07
CA THR A 339 4.12 5.37 -2.75
C THR A 339 2.61 5.26 -2.50
N ILE A 340 1.96 4.12 -2.77
CA ILE A 340 0.51 3.94 -2.53
C ILE A 340 0.18 4.09 -1.04
N CYS A 341 0.92 3.41 -0.15
CA CYS A 341 0.67 3.49 1.29
C CYS A 341 0.83 4.92 1.84
N GLY A 342 1.79 5.69 1.31
CA GLY A 342 2.02 7.07 1.71
C GLY A 342 1.04 8.06 1.07
N GLU A 343 0.61 7.85 -0.18
CA GLU A 343 -0.45 8.68 -0.80
C GLU A 343 -1.75 8.54 0.00
N LEU A 344 -2.21 7.32 0.27
CA LEU A 344 -3.39 7.06 1.12
C LEU A 344 -3.22 7.68 2.52
N ALA A 345 -2.03 7.59 3.13
CA ALA A 345 -1.76 8.26 4.41
C ALA A 345 -1.81 9.80 4.32
N SER A 346 -1.43 10.40 3.18
CA SER A 346 -1.55 11.86 2.96
C SER A 346 -3.00 12.32 2.76
N TYR A 347 -3.91 11.39 2.46
CA TYR A 347 -5.36 11.59 2.32
C TYR A 347 -6.18 11.20 3.56
N GLY A 348 -5.53 10.84 4.68
CA GLY A 348 -6.21 10.63 5.97
C GLY A 348 -6.32 9.18 6.46
N PHE A 349 -5.59 8.23 5.88
CA PHE A 349 -5.63 6.83 6.30
C PHE A 349 -4.41 6.41 7.15
N VAL A 350 -4.57 5.41 8.02
CA VAL A 350 -3.44 4.73 8.67
C VAL A 350 -3.19 3.40 7.96
N VAL A 351 -2.09 3.30 7.22
CA VAL A 351 -1.77 2.16 6.35
C VAL A 351 -0.67 1.30 6.97
N VAL A 352 -1.01 0.04 7.23
CA VAL A 352 -0.20 -0.93 7.97
C VAL A 352 0.37 -1.95 6.98
N ALA A 353 1.56 -1.64 6.46
CA ALA A 353 2.25 -2.47 5.48
C ALA A 353 3.01 -3.62 6.15
N MET A 354 2.54 -4.84 5.92
CA MET A 354 3.11 -6.08 6.47
C MET A 354 4.50 -6.38 5.88
N GLU A 355 5.29 -7.19 6.56
CA GLU A 355 6.45 -7.87 5.97
C GLU A 355 6.48 -9.36 6.37
N HIS A 356 5.95 -10.18 5.48
CA HIS A 356 5.62 -11.57 5.79
C HIS A 356 6.85 -12.46 6.02
N ARG A 357 6.78 -13.31 7.05
CA ARG A 357 7.81 -14.28 7.47
C ARG A 357 7.67 -15.65 6.79
N ASP A 358 6.60 -15.81 6.02
CA ASP A 358 6.22 -16.98 5.21
C ASP A 358 7.20 -17.39 4.09
N GLY A 359 8.26 -16.61 3.85
CA GLY A 359 9.20 -16.84 2.75
C GLY A 359 8.70 -16.38 1.37
N SER A 360 7.66 -15.54 1.31
CA SER A 360 7.22 -14.87 0.08
C SER A 360 8.02 -13.60 -0.25
N GLY A 361 8.56 -12.92 0.77
CA GLY A 361 9.35 -11.70 0.61
C GLY A 361 10.77 -11.96 0.11
N ALA A 362 11.43 -10.95 -0.46
CA ALA A 362 12.77 -11.12 -1.05
C ALA A 362 13.86 -11.51 -0.03
N ARG A 363 13.81 -10.95 1.20
CA ARG A 363 14.60 -11.41 2.37
C ARG A 363 14.09 -10.84 3.69
N THR A 364 13.60 -11.73 4.56
CA THR A 364 13.26 -11.52 5.97
C THR A 364 14.47 -11.40 6.93
N TYR A 365 14.27 -10.90 8.14
CA TYR A 365 15.08 -11.09 9.35
C TYR A 365 14.16 -11.13 10.57
N VAL A 366 14.23 -12.21 11.34
CA VAL A 366 13.49 -12.41 12.59
C VAL A 366 14.46 -12.31 13.75
N ASN A 367 14.28 -11.34 14.63
CA ASN A 367 15.05 -11.22 15.87
C ASN A 367 14.44 -12.11 16.96
N LYS A 368 15.28 -12.73 17.79
CA LYS A 368 14.83 -13.55 18.93
C LYS A 368 14.56 -12.66 20.14
N GLU A 369 13.58 -13.02 20.96
CA GLU A 369 13.42 -12.41 22.28
C GLU A 369 14.56 -12.84 23.23
N GLY A 370 14.79 -12.07 24.30
CA GLY A 370 15.84 -12.33 25.29
C GLY A 370 17.27 -12.13 24.79
N SER A 371 17.50 -11.82 23.51
CA SER A 371 18.84 -11.56 22.99
C SER A 371 19.45 -10.29 23.61
N LEU A 372 20.48 -10.47 24.43
CA LEU A 372 21.28 -9.35 24.94
C LEU A 372 21.86 -8.52 23.78
N PRO A 373 21.90 -7.19 23.89
CA PRO A 373 22.45 -6.31 22.86
C PRO A 373 23.99 -6.41 22.86
N ASP A 374 24.51 -7.44 22.19
CA ASP A 374 25.94 -7.74 22.17
C ASP A 374 26.75 -6.53 21.60
N LEU A 375 27.63 -6.01 22.45
CA LEU A 375 28.44 -4.81 22.21
C LEU A 375 29.63 -5.06 21.27
N CYS A 376 29.56 -6.09 20.41
CA CYS A 376 30.69 -6.58 19.62
C CYS A 376 30.40 -6.85 18.12
N SER A 377 29.54 -6.05 17.48
CA SER A 377 29.38 -6.07 16.00
C SER A 377 29.76 -4.77 15.27
N GLN A 378 30.46 -3.84 15.94
CA GLN A 378 31.20 -2.76 15.27
C GLN A 378 32.67 -3.18 15.11
N ASN A 379 32.99 -3.84 13.99
CA ASN A 379 34.31 -3.92 13.33
C ASN A 379 34.36 -5.17 12.42
N LEU A 380 34.04 -4.99 11.15
CA LEU A 380 34.48 -5.84 10.02
C LEU A 380 33.99 -5.20 8.71
N ASP A 381 34.69 -4.15 8.27
CA ASP A 381 34.66 -3.61 6.89
C ASP A 381 35.69 -2.45 6.75
N ARG A 382 36.96 -2.68 7.15
CA ARG A 382 38.05 -1.74 6.86
C ARG A 382 39.43 -2.42 6.81
N ARG A 383 40.23 -2.03 5.80
CA ARG A 383 41.66 -2.33 5.54
C ARG A 383 42.01 -3.72 4.98
N SER A 384 41.96 -3.78 3.64
CA SER A 384 43.11 -3.97 2.73
C SER A 384 44.25 -4.94 3.08
N ASN A 385 44.63 -5.75 2.09
CA ASN A 385 45.87 -6.54 2.03
C ASN A 385 47.13 -5.72 2.39
N THR A 386 48.01 -6.29 3.21
CA THR A 386 49.45 -6.43 2.89
C THR A 386 50.10 -7.54 3.74
N GLU A 387 51.04 -8.26 3.13
CA GLU A 387 52.19 -8.99 3.71
C GLU A 387 52.04 -10.10 4.78
N ARG A 388 52.31 -11.33 4.30
CA ARG A 388 53.27 -12.36 4.81
C ARG A 388 53.27 -12.82 6.28
N GLU A 389 52.87 -14.09 6.43
CA GLU A 389 53.63 -15.22 7.02
C GLU A 389 54.15 -15.22 8.47
N LYS A 390 54.26 -16.45 9.01
CA LYS A 390 54.90 -16.87 10.27
C LYS A 390 54.24 -16.41 11.58
N GLU A 391 53.33 -17.25 12.09
CA GLU A 391 53.55 -17.97 13.36
C GLU A 391 52.51 -19.08 13.55
N GLU A 392 52.90 -20.33 13.29
CA GLU A 392 52.08 -21.51 13.62
C GLU A 392 52.52 -22.08 14.97
N GLY A 393 51.54 -22.39 15.84
CA GLY A 393 51.81 -22.99 17.16
C GLY A 393 50.64 -22.83 18.14
N SER A 394 50.41 -21.61 18.66
CA SER A 394 49.52 -21.39 19.81
C SER A 394 48.01 -21.33 19.50
N LEU A 395 47.63 -21.11 18.23
CA LEU A 395 46.24 -20.80 17.85
C LEU A 395 45.26 -21.99 17.88
N PHE A 396 45.74 -23.24 17.86
CA PHE A 396 44.86 -24.42 17.73
C PHE A 396 43.96 -24.65 18.96
N HIS A 397 44.45 -24.40 20.18
CA HIS A 397 43.64 -24.59 21.39
C HIS A 397 42.53 -23.53 21.52
N LYS A 398 42.84 -22.24 21.28
CA LYS A 398 41.82 -21.18 21.26
C LYS A 398 40.79 -21.37 20.13
N LYS A 399 41.17 -21.93 18.97
CA LYS A 399 40.23 -22.30 17.90
C LYS A 399 39.31 -23.50 18.25
N ARG A 400 39.72 -24.45 19.11
CA ARG A 400 38.85 -25.57 19.55
C ARG A 400 37.78 -25.13 20.55
N GLN A 401 38.12 -24.35 21.58
CA GLN A 401 37.10 -23.84 22.52
C GLN A 401 36.07 -22.94 21.83
N ARG A 402 36.51 -22.02 20.95
CA ARG A 402 35.63 -21.11 20.21
C ARG A 402 34.76 -21.81 19.12
N LYS A 403 34.91 -23.12 18.93
CA LYS A 403 34.03 -23.97 18.11
C LYS A 403 33.00 -24.76 18.93
N LYS A 404 33.11 -24.86 20.27
CA LYS A 404 32.15 -25.59 21.11
C LYS A 404 30.95 -24.75 21.56
N ASN A 405 31.12 -23.44 21.77
CA ASN A 405 29.99 -22.54 21.92
C ASN A 405 29.42 -22.23 20.52
N GLY A 406 28.40 -22.98 20.12
CA GLY A 406 27.73 -22.79 18.82
C GLY A 406 27.19 -21.36 18.68
N ASN A 407 27.30 -20.79 17.47
CA ASN A 407 26.81 -19.44 17.16
C ASN A 407 25.27 -19.39 17.14
N ASN A 408 24.62 -19.43 18.31
CA ASN A 408 23.19 -19.12 18.45
C ASN A 408 22.98 -17.63 18.20
N LYS A 409 22.88 -17.25 16.92
CA LYS A 409 22.69 -15.86 16.50
C LYS A 409 21.40 -15.32 17.12
N PRO A 410 21.38 -14.05 17.57
CA PRO A 410 20.19 -13.41 18.13
C PRO A 410 19.09 -13.12 17.09
N TYR A 411 19.24 -13.62 15.87
CA TYR A 411 18.28 -13.53 14.78
C TYR A 411 18.47 -14.72 13.82
N TYR A 412 17.41 -15.08 13.10
CA TYR A 412 17.51 -15.87 11.87
C TYR A 412 17.11 -15.03 10.65
N MET A 413 17.23 -15.63 9.47
CA MET A 413 17.02 -14.98 8.18
C MET A 413 16.10 -15.86 7.36
N VAL A 414 15.01 -15.29 6.84
CA VAL A 414 14.12 -15.99 5.91
C VAL A 414 14.48 -15.51 4.51
N ASP A 415 14.82 -16.43 3.62
CA ASP A 415 14.97 -16.17 2.18
C ASP A 415 13.74 -16.64 1.43
N TYR A 416 13.52 -16.10 0.24
CA TYR A 416 12.45 -16.55 -0.65
C TYR A 416 12.41 -18.09 -0.77
N LEU A 417 11.19 -18.63 -0.69
CA LEU A 417 10.89 -20.05 -0.89
C LEU A 417 10.39 -20.27 -2.31
N PHE A 418 11.23 -20.94 -3.11
CA PHE A 418 10.81 -21.57 -4.35
C PHE A 418 10.20 -22.93 -4.02
N PRO A 419 9.09 -23.32 -4.67
CA PRO A 419 8.63 -24.71 -4.71
C PRO A 419 9.75 -25.68 -5.07
N LEU A 420 9.71 -26.89 -4.50
CA LEU A 420 10.60 -27.97 -4.91
C LEU A 420 10.24 -28.38 -6.34
N ASP A 421 11.24 -28.47 -7.21
CA ASP A 421 11.15 -28.78 -8.65
C ASP A 421 10.21 -27.90 -9.51
N ASN A 422 9.45 -26.98 -8.90
CA ASN A 422 8.53 -26.05 -9.56
C ASN A 422 8.88 -24.56 -9.31
N ALA A 423 10.15 -24.18 -9.45
CA ALA A 423 10.64 -22.81 -9.21
C ALA A 423 10.09 -21.73 -10.19
N GLN A 424 9.07 -22.06 -11.00
CA GLN A 424 8.42 -21.18 -11.97
C GLN A 424 6.87 -21.24 -11.88
N ASP A 425 6.34 -21.69 -10.74
CA ASP A 425 4.91 -21.81 -10.40
C ASP A 425 4.07 -20.56 -10.73
N THR A 426 4.68 -19.38 -10.66
CA THR A 426 4.06 -18.08 -10.97
C THR A 426 3.81 -17.82 -12.46
N ARG A 427 4.28 -18.67 -13.39
CA ARG A 427 4.19 -18.42 -14.83
C ARG A 427 2.83 -18.84 -15.42
N PRO A 428 2.17 -17.99 -16.23
CA PRO A 428 1.07 -18.43 -17.09
C PRO A 428 1.53 -19.60 -17.97
N HIS A 429 0.72 -20.66 -18.01
CA HIS A 429 0.99 -21.89 -18.74
C HIS A 429 2.20 -22.71 -18.24
N ASN A 430 2.58 -22.59 -16.96
CA ASN A 430 3.49 -23.54 -16.32
C ASN A 430 2.85 -24.96 -16.28
N PRO A 431 3.47 -26.01 -16.83
CA PRO A 431 2.85 -27.33 -16.92
C PRO A 431 2.68 -28.02 -15.55
N ALA A 432 3.48 -27.66 -14.55
CA ALA A 432 3.34 -28.13 -13.17
C ALA A 432 2.33 -27.31 -12.33
N GLY A 433 1.64 -26.33 -12.94
CA GLY A 433 0.68 -25.47 -12.24
C GLY A 433 1.30 -24.60 -11.15
N VAL A 434 0.47 -24.19 -10.20
CA VAL A 434 0.89 -23.50 -8.97
C VAL A 434 1.13 -24.54 -7.87
N ASP A 435 2.15 -24.35 -7.04
CA ASP A 435 2.33 -25.14 -5.81
C ASP A 435 1.28 -24.72 -4.77
N THR A 436 0.10 -25.34 -4.82
CA THR A 436 -1.02 -25.00 -3.95
C THR A 436 -0.76 -25.31 -2.47
N GLU A 437 0.10 -26.29 -2.16
CA GLU A 437 0.47 -26.59 -0.77
C GLU A 437 1.30 -25.45 -0.18
N LEU A 438 2.39 -25.06 -0.85
CA LEU A 438 3.22 -23.95 -0.40
C LEU A 438 2.43 -22.63 -0.36
N ARG A 439 1.64 -22.32 -1.40
CA ARG A 439 0.92 -21.05 -1.46
C ARG A 439 -0.23 -20.95 -0.46
N SER A 440 -0.94 -22.05 -0.15
CA SER A 440 -1.96 -22.05 0.90
C SER A 440 -1.32 -21.87 2.27
N ALA A 441 -0.31 -22.69 2.63
CA ALA A 441 0.39 -22.56 3.90
C ALA A 441 1.06 -21.19 4.11
N GLN A 442 1.50 -20.54 3.02
CA GLN A 442 1.95 -19.15 3.06
C GLN A 442 0.81 -18.18 3.37
N ILE A 443 -0.38 -18.33 2.74
CA ILE A 443 -1.56 -17.51 3.04
C ILE A 443 -2.03 -17.71 4.49
N ASP A 444 -2.08 -18.94 5.01
CA ASP A 444 -2.49 -19.22 6.39
C ASP A 444 -1.58 -18.50 7.40
N MET A 445 -0.26 -18.56 7.16
CA MET A 445 0.73 -17.87 7.96
C MET A 445 0.59 -16.34 7.86
N ARG A 446 0.26 -15.82 6.67
CA ARG A 446 0.00 -14.39 6.45
C ARG A 446 -1.27 -13.91 7.16
N CYS A 447 -2.32 -14.73 7.19
CA CYS A 447 -3.56 -14.43 7.92
C CYS A 447 -3.29 -14.30 9.43
N ALA A 448 -2.51 -15.23 10.01
CA ALA A 448 -2.09 -15.13 11.41
C ALA A 448 -1.21 -13.89 11.69
N GLU A 449 -0.30 -13.52 10.78
CA GLU A 449 0.47 -12.28 10.90
C GLU A 449 -0.41 -11.03 10.88
N ILE A 450 -1.49 -11.03 10.09
CA ILE A 450 -2.45 -9.92 10.03
C ILE A 450 -3.26 -9.82 11.34
N GLN A 451 -3.69 -10.94 11.92
CA GLN A 451 -4.34 -10.98 13.24
C GLN A 451 -3.41 -10.47 14.36
N GLU A 452 -2.13 -10.88 14.36
CA GLU A 452 -1.14 -10.41 15.35
C GLU A 452 -0.84 -8.91 15.20
N ALA A 453 -0.78 -8.40 13.97
CA ALA A 453 -0.64 -6.96 13.73
C ALA A 453 -1.87 -6.17 14.19
N TYR A 454 -3.08 -6.66 13.91
CA TYR A 454 -4.34 -6.07 14.39
C TYR A 454 -4.40 -6.00 15.92
N TYR A 455 -4.03 -7.08 16.62
CA TYR A 455 -3.94 -7.10 18.08
C TYR A 455 -2.99 -6.01 18.62
N ILE A 456 -1.85 -5.78 17.96
CA ILE A 456 -0.89 -4.71 18.34
C ILE A 456 -1.45 -3.31 18.05
N LEU A 457 -2.27 -3.13 17.00
CA LEU A 457 -2.98 -1.87 16.75
C LEU A 457 -4.05 -1.61 17.82
N GLY A 458 -4.74 -2.65 18.28
CA GLY A 458 -5.62 -2.61 19.46
C GLY A 458 -4.87 -2.09 20.68
N MET A 459 -3.76 -2.75 21.07
CA MET A 459 -2.91 -2.29 22.18
C MET A 459 -2.48 -0.81 22.06
N ILE A 460 -2.12 -0.34 20.85
CA ILE A 460 -1.76 1.07 20.62
C ILE A 460 -2.98 2.00 20.83
N ASN A 461 -4.13 1.64 20.27
CA ASN A 461 -5.37 2.40 20.36
C ASN A 461 -5.92 2.45 21.80
N ASP A 462 -5.73 1.39 22.57
CA ASP A 462 -6.15 1.26 23.97
C ASP A 462 -5.16 1.93 24.95
N GLY A 463 -4.20 2.71 24.43
CA GLY A 463 -3.23 3.48 25.22
C GLY A 463 -2.00 2.70 25.71
N GLN A 464 -1.87 1.42 25.36
CA GLN A 464 -0.74 0.55 25.74
C GLN A 464 0.49 0.70 24.81
N GLY A 465 0.58 1.79 24.06
CA GLY A 465 1.64 2.03 23.07
C GLY A 465 3.07 1.99 23.64
N GLU A 466 3.28 2.40 24.90
CA GLU A 466 4.58 2.28 25.57
C GLU A 466 4.99 0.81 25.85
N GLU A 467 4.03 -0.06 26.15
CA GLU A 467 4.29 -1.50 26.32
C GLU A 467 4.63 -2.16 24.99
N VAL A 468 3.93 -1.77 23.92
CA VAL A 468 4.26 -2.14 22.54
C VAL A 468 5.68 -1.65 22.17
N ALA A 469 6.04 -0.42 22.56
CA ALA A 469 7.37 0.14 22.32
C ALA A 469 8.48 -0.56 23.13
N ARG A 470 8.20 -0.98 24.37
CA ARG A 470 9.10 -1.78 25.23
C ARG A 470 9.39 -3.15 24.59
N ARG A 471 8.34 -3.84 24.15
CA ARG A 471 8.42 -5.16 23.48
C ARG A 471 9.11 -5.09 22.11
N ASN A 472 8.93 -4.01 21.34
CA ASN A 472 9.44 -3.89 19.96
C ASN A 472 10.93 -4.26 19.82
N LEU A 473 11.22 -5.15 18.88
CA LEU A 473 12.53 -5.66 18.52
C LEU A 473 13.25 -4.80 17.46
N ARG A 474 12.59 -3.82 16.81
CA ARG A 474 13.22 -2.82 15.91
C ARG A 474 14.10 -1.77 16.60
N LYS A 475 14.67 -2.11 17.77
CA LYS A 475 15.57 -1.29 18.60
C LYS A 475 17.06 -1.46 18.24
N LYS A 476 17.89 -0.50 18.70
CA LYS A 476 19.35 -0.45 18.43
C LYS A 476 20.04 -1.75 18.90
N GLY A 477 20.83 -2.36 18.02
CA GLY A 477 21.52 -3.65 18.24
C GLY A 477 20.91 -4.76 17.38
N ASN A 478 19.58 -4.81 17.29
CA ASN A 478 18.86 -5.86 16.57
C ASN A 478 18.99 -5.75 15.04
N LYS A 479 18.79 -6.87 14.35
CA LYS A 479 19.05 -7.05 12.92
C LYS A 479 17.96 -6.42 12.07
N GLY A 480 18.36 -5.44 11.26
CA GLY A 480 17.46 -4.67 10.38
C GLY A 480 16.93 -3.38 11.03
N SER A 481 17.14 -3.20 12.33
CA SER A 481 16.68 -2.05 13.11
C SER A 481 17.26 -0.71 12.68
N SER A 482 16.56 0.35 13.09
CA SER A 482 17.08 1.73 13.08
C SER A 482 17.69 2.06 14.44
N SER A 483 18.73 2.89 14.47
CA SER A 483 19.27 3.42 15.74
C SER A 483 18.29 4.32 16.49
N LYS A 484 17.30 4.92 15.80
CA LYS A 484 16.19 5.65 16.42
C LYS A 484 15.08 4.74 16.99
N GLY A 485 14.93 3.49 16.55
CA GLY A 485 13.77 2.65 16.92
C GLY A 485 12.44 3.43 16.79
N LEU A 486 11.65 3.43 17.87
CA LEU A 486 10.43 4.22 18.08
C LEU A 486 10.66 5.52 18.88
N ILE A 487 11.91 5.91 19.17
CA ILE A 487 12.22 7.13 19.95
C ILE A 487 11.64 8.36 19.24
N GLY A 488 10.86 9.15 19.97
CA GLY A 488 10.21 10.37 19.49
C GLY A 488 8.73 10.23 19.13
N ILE A 489 8.14 9.04 19.26
CA ILE A 489 6.69 8.86 19.23
C ILE A 489 6.11 9.20 20.60
N ASP A 490 5.07 10.03 20.64
CA ASP A 490 4.16 10.16 21.77
C ASP A 490 3.03 9.13 21.58
N TRP A 491 2.80 8.25 22.55
CA TRP A 491 1.77 7.21 22.48
C TRP A 491 0.40 7.65 22.99
N VAL A 492 0.35 8.70 23.83
CA VAL A 492 -0.92 9.27 24.30
C VAL A 492 -1.67 9.87 23.11
N ASP A 493 -0.94 10.49 22.17
CA ASP A 493 -1.51 11.03 20.93
C ASP A 493 -2.21 10.00 20.03
N TRP A 494 -1.92 8.69 20.16
CA TRP A 494 -2.55 7.58 19.40
C TRP A 494 -3.77 6.96 20.10
N THR A 495 -4.01 7.27 21.37
CA THR A 495 -5.07 6.63 22.16
C THR A 495 -6.46 6.99 21.60
N GLY A 496 -7.27 5.98 21.27
CA GLY A 496 -8.61 6.12 20.71
C GLY A 496 -8.69 6.70 19.29
N ARG A 497 -7.57 6.77 18.56
CA ARG A 497 -7.46 7.44 17.25
C ARG A 497 -7.73 6.55 16.03
N LEU A 498 -7.85 5.24 16.19
CA LEU A 498 -8.02 4.30 15.08
C LEU A 498 -9.45 3.77 15.01
N TYR A 499 -10.03 3.70 13.81
CA TYR A 499 -11.22 2.88 13.58
C TYR A 499 -10.76 1.43 13.35
N LEU A 500 -11.04 0.56 14.33
CA LEU A 500 -10.59 -0.84 14.35
C LEU A 500 -11.74 -1.85 14.15
N ASN A 501 -12.96 -1.39 13.85
CA ASN A 501 -14.11 -2.24 13.54
C ASN A 501 -14.35 -2.36 12.02
N ASP A 502 -13.94 -1.34 11.27
CA ASP A 502 -14.23 -1.16 9.83
C ASP A 502 -12.92 -1.11 9.01
N VAL A 503 -12.02 -2.06 9.30
CA VAL A 503 -10.67 -2.05 8.73
C VAL A 503 -10.71 -2.56 7.28
N THR A 504 -9.97 -1.89 6.40
CA THR A 504 -9.84 -2.34 5.00
C THR A 504 -8.72 -3.37 4.88
N MET A 505 -8.99 -4.49 4.20
CA MET A 505 -7.91 -5.39 3.75
C MET A 505 -7.48 -5.04 2.31
N MET A 506 -6.22 -4.66 2.12
CA MET A 506 -5.64 -4.32 0.83
C MET A 506 -4.44 -5.22 0.51
N GLY A 507 -4.21 -5.56 -0.76
CA GLY A 507 -2.98 -6.26 -1.11
C GLY A 507 -2.68 -6.37 -2.59
N HIS A 508 -1.40 -6.50 -2.91
CA HIS A 508 -0.91 -6.59 -4.30
C HIS A 508 -0.46 -8.00 -4.67
N SER A 509 -0.82 -8.47 -5.86
CA SER A 509 -0.35 -9.76 -6.42
C SER A 509 -0.75 -10.93 -5.50
N PHE A 510 0.21 -11.69 -4.98
CA PHE A 510 -0.02 -12.71 -3.94
C PHE A 510 -0.61 -12.14 -2.64
N GLY A 511 -0.31 -10.88 -2.30
CA GLY A 511 -1.00 -10.15 -1.24
C GLY A 511 -2.47 -9.85 -1.55
N GLY A 512 -2.84 -9.77 -2.83
CA GLY A 512 -4.24 -9.74 -3.27
C GLY A 512 -4.94 -11.09 -3.08
N ALA A 513 -4.23 -12.21 -3.25
CA ALA A 513 -4.75 -13.53 -2.89
C ALA A 513 -4.93 -13.68 -1.37
N THR A 514 -3.99 -13.14 -0.58
CA THR A 514 -4.13 -13.03 0.89
C THR A 514 -5.33 -12.16 1.30
N ALA A 515 -5.51 -11.02 0.63
CA ALA A 515 -6.65 -10.14 0.89
C ALA A 515 -7.99 -10.82 0.58
N ALA A 516 -8.08 -11.57 -0.52
CA ALA A 516 -9.25 -12.39 -0.84
C ALA A 516 -9.53 -13.46 0.25
N GLN A 517 -8.52 -14.16 0.76
CA GLN A 517 -8.73 -15.16 1.82
C GLN A 517 -9.21 -14.50 3.14
N VAL A 518 -8.63 -13.36 3.52
CA VAL A 518 -9.07 -12.57 4.69
C VAL A 518 -10.52 -12.10 4.56
N LEU A 519 -11.01 -11.84 3.34
CA LEU A 519 -12.40 -11.46 3.06
C LEU A 519 -13.37 -12.66 3.03
N ARG A 520 -12.87 -13.89 3.02
CA ARG A 520 -13.64 -15.15 3.08
C ARG A 520 -13.72 -15.73 4.49
N LEU A 521 -12.69 -15.52 5.31
CA LEU A 521 -12.62 -15.98 6.71
C LEU A 521 -13.38 -15.04 7.65
N HIS A 522 -14.72 -15.02 7.53
CA HIS A 522 -15.58 -14.02 8.21
C HIS A 522 -15.47 -14.02 9.74
N GLU A 523 -15.34 -15.20 10.36
CA GLU A 523 -15.28 -15.34 11.82
C GLU A 523 -13.92 -14.93 12.41
N ASP A 524 -12.81 -15.21 11.72
CA ASP A 524 -11.46 -14.78 12.08
C ASP A 524 -11.22 -13.27 11.88
N PHE A 525 -11.98 -12.65 10.97
CA PHE A 525 -11.80 -11.27 10.48
C PHE A 525 -13.11 -10.48 10.50
N THR A 526 -13.86 -10.59 11.61
CA THR A 526 -15.08 -9.82 11.88
C THR A 526 -14.90 -8.29 11.79
N TRP A 527 -13.69 -7.82 12.07
CA TRP A 527 -13.24 -6.42 12.07
C TRP A 527 -12.75 -5.91 10.70
N ILE A 528 -12.77 -6.76 9.66
CA ILE A 528 -12.57 -6.35 8.27
C ILE A 528 -13.93 -6.08 7.64
N SER A 529 -14.18 -4.87 7.14
CA SER A 529 -15.47 -4.48 6.54
C SER A 529 -15.48 -4.52 5.00
N GLN A 530 -14.38 -4.14 4.33
CA GLN A 530 -14.23 -4.18 2.87
C GLN A 530 -12.78 -4.45 2.44
N GLY A 531 -12.53 -4.65 1.14
CA GLY A 531 -11.15 -4.85 0.67
C GLY A 531 -10.84 -4.52 -0.79
N ILE A 532 -9.54 -4.36 -1.07
CA ILE A 532 -9.01 -3.86 -2.34
C ILE A 532 -7.90 -4.79 -2.86
N LEU A 533 -8.14 -5.38 -4.02
CA LEU A 533 -7.30 -6.40 -4.66
C LEU A 533 -6.49 -5.78 -5.81
N LEU A 534 -5.22 -5.45 -5.57
CA LEU A 534 -4.35 -4.85 -6.59
C LEU A 534 -3.69 -5.94 -7.44
N ASP A 535 -4.15 -6.10 -8.67
CA ASP A 535 -3.65 -7.03 -9.68
C ASP A 535 -3.40 -8.45 -9.12
N ALA A 536 -4.42 -8.98 -8.44
CA ALA A 536 -4.30 -10.16 -7.60
C ALA A 536 -3.94 -11.43 -8.38
N TRP A 537 -3.10 -12.28 -7.78
CA TRP A 537 -2.69 -13.55 -8.36
C TRP A 537 -3.70 -14.65 -8.03
N GLY A 538 -4.77 -14.70 -8.83
CA GLY A 538 -5.91 -15.60 -8.66
C GLY A 538 -5.53 -17.09 -8.51
N PRO A 539 -4.64 -17.66 -9.34
CA PRO A 539 -4.23 -19.06 -9.26
C PRO A 539 -3.52 -19.52 -7.97
N ALA A 540 -3.28 -18.61 -7.02
CA ALA A 540 -2.73 -18.93 -5.69
C ALA A 540 -3.71 -18.64 -4.54
N MET A 541 -4.96 -18.31 -4.83
CA MET A 541 -6.05 -18.28 -3.85
C MET A 541 -6.47 -19.74 -3.53
N PRO A 542 -6.78 -20.08 -2.27
CA PRO A 542 -7.34 -21.38 -1.93
C PRO A 542 -8.65 -21.64 -2.68
N GLU A 543 -8.76 -22.79 -3.35
CA GLU A 543 -9.94 -23.15 -4.15
C GLU A 543 -11.05 -23.74 -3.27
N ASP A 544 -11.55 -22.91 -2.34
CA ASP A 544 -12.77 -23.19 -1.58
C ASP A 544 -14.01 -22.66 -2.31
N SER A 545 -15.08 -23.45 -2.26
CA SER A 545 -16.40 -23.21 -2.86
C SER A 545 -17.56 -23.48 -1.90
N SER A 546 -17.29 -23.60 -0.59
CA SER A 546 -18.32 -23.62 0.44
C SER A 546 -19.02 -22.26 0.52
N GLU A 547 -20.31 -22.26 0.89
CA GLU A 547 -21.06 -21.01 1.07
C GLU A 547 -20.50 -20.17 2.24
N GLU A 548 -19.87 -20.82 3.22
CA GLU A 548 -19.17 -20.21 4.35
C GLU A 548 -17.99 -19.34 3.88
N HIS A 549 -17.20 -19.84 2.91
CA HIS A 549 -16.03 -19.13 2.36
C HIS A 549 -16.30 -18.35 1.05
N LYS A 550 -17.55 -17.96 0.78
CA LYS A 550 -17.84 -16.91 -0.23
C LYS A 550 -17.51 -15.52 0.32
N ILE A 551 -17.11 -14.59 -0.55
CA ILE A 551 -16.97 -13.18 -0.17
C ILE A 551 -18.36 -12.57 0.04
N ARG A 552 -18.56 -11.87 1.17
CA ARG A 552 -19.82 -11.20 1.58
C ARG A 552 -19.57 -9.76 2.04
N LYS A 553 -18.53 -9.14 1.51
CA LYS A 553 -18.01 -7.81 1.88
C LYS A 553 -17.70 -7.02 0.60
N PRO A 554 -17.85 -5.69 0.54
CA PRO A 554 -17.56 -4.92 -0.67
C PRO A 554 -16.11 -5.09 -1.15
N ILE A 555 -15.90 -5.26 -2.46
CA ILE A 555 -14.55 -5.43 -3.03
C ILE A 555 -14.28 -4.59 -4.28
N LEU A 556 -13.06 -4.07 -4.36
CA LEU A 556 -12.51 -3.42 -5.55
C LEU A 556 -11.30 -4.21 -6.08
N ALA A 557 -11.42 -4.79 -7.27
CA ALA A 557 -10.31 -5.43 -7.98
C ALA A 557 -9.73 -4.51 -9.07
N LEU A 558 -8.50 -4.03 -8.88
CA LEU A 558 -7.78 -3.16 -9.81
C LEU A 558 -6.71 -3.96 -10.57
N GLY A 559 -7.02 -4.42 -11.78
CA GLY A 559 -6.09 -5.19 -12.63
C GLY A 559 -5.13 -4.35 -13.49
N SER A 560 -4.05 -4.98 -13.96
CA SER A 560 -3.18 -4.44 -15.01
C SER A 560 -3.44 -5.08 -16.38
N GLU A 561 -3.29 -4.33 -17.47
CA GLU A 561 -3.61 -4.84 -18.83
C GLU A 561 -2.79 -6.11 -19.18
N ALA A 562 -1.53 -6.18 -18.75
CA ALA A 562 -0.72 -7.38 -18.95
C ALA A 562 -1.27 -8.63 -18.22
N PHE A 563 -1.82 -8.46 -17.01
CA PHE A 563 -2.44 -9.53 -16.22
C PHE A 563 -3.86 -9.87 -16.68
N MET A 564 -4.64 -8.88 -17.12
CA MET A 564 -5.99 -9.04 -17.69
C MET A 564 -6.02 -10.07 -18.83
N HIS A 565 -4.96 -10.11 -19.66
CA HIS A 565 -4.84 -11.08 -20.75
C HIS A 565 -4.53 -12.53 -20.29
N TRP A 566 -4.21 -12.77 -19.01
CA TRP A 566 -4.15 -14.11 -18.43
C TRP A 566 -5.55 -14.57 -18.02
N LYS A 567 -6.25 -15.22 -18.96
CA LYS A 567 -7.64 -15.66 -18.80
C LYS A 567 -7.93 -16.38 -17.49
N ASP A 568 -7.05 -17.28 -17.05
CA ASP A 568 -7.25 -18.13 -15.87
C ASP A 568 -7.04 -17.38 -14.53
N ASN A 569 -6.37 -16.22 -14.59
CA ASN A 569 -6.27 -15.27 -13.49
C ASN A 569 -7.47 -14.31 -13.50
N PHE A 570 -7.80 -13.75 -14.66
CA PHE A 570 -8.96 -12.87 -14.84
C PHE A 570 -10.24 -13.56 -14.34
N LYS A 571 -10.51 -14.79 -14.79
CA LYS A 571 -11.68 -15.59 -14.38
C LYS A 571 -11.76 -15.87 -12.87
N ARG A 572 -10.62 -16.04 -12.18
CA ARG A 572 -10.63 -16.25 -10.73
C ARG A 572 -10.96 -14.97 -9.97
N VAL A 573 -10.48 -13.82 -10.44
CA VAL A 573 -10.83 -12.50 -9.86
C VAL A 573 -12.27 -12.10 -10.20
N GLU A 574 -12.71 -12.36 -11.43
CA GLU A 574 -14.10 -12.23 -11.89
C GLU A 574 -15.06 -13.04 -10.99
N LYS A 575 -14.75 -14.30 -10.69
CA LYS A 575 -15.53 -15.13 -9.75
C LYS A 575 -15.66 -14.49 -8.36
N LEU A 576 -14.60 -13.91 -7.80
CA LEU A 576 -14.68 -13.24 -6.49
C LEU A 576 -15.62 -12.02 -6.50
N CYS A 577 -15.62 -11.25 -7.59
CA CYS A 577 -16.54 -10.12 -7.76
C CYS A 577 -18.00 -10.58 -7.93
N LEU A 578 -18.22 -11.73 -8.59
CA LEU A 578 -19.54 -12.35 -8.70
C LEU A 578 -20.00 -12.96 -7.36
N GLU A 579 -19.12 -13.61 -6.59
CA GLU A 579 -19.43 -14.08 -5.21
C GLU A 579 -19.93 -12.94 -4.32
N ALA A 580 -19.30 -11.77 -4.41
CA ALA A 580 -19.71 -10.58 -3.68
C ALA A 580 -21.09 -10.04 -4.13
N ARG A 581 -21.35 -9.99 -5.46
CA ARG A 581 -22.66 -9.57 -5.99
C ARG A 581 -23.77 -10.58 -5.68
N GLU A 582 -23.49 -11.89 -5.72
CA GLU A 582 -24.41 -12.96 -5.25
C GLU A 582 -24.80 -12.78 -3.77
N ALA A 583 -23.89 -12.23 -2.95
CA ALA A 583 -24.14 -11.90 -1.55
C ALA A 583 -24.82 -10.53 -1.32
N GLY A 584 -25.20 -9.81 -2.39
CA GLY A 584 -25.89 -8.51 -2.30
C GLY A 584 -25.02 -7.35 -1.82
N VAL A 585 -23.69 -7.41 -2.04
CA VAL A 585 -22.77 -6.31 -1.70
C VAL A 585 -22.04 -5.79 -2.95
N PRO A 586 -21.78 -4.47 -3.04
CA PRO A 586 -21.25 -3.86 -4.26
C PRO A 586 -19.81 -4.31 -4.54
N ALA A 587 -19.54 -4.67 -5.79
CA ALA A 587 -18.25 -5.16 -6.24
C ALA A 587 -17.83 -4.55 -7.57
N TRP A 588 -16.57 -4.17 -7.67
CA TRP A 588 -15.96 -3.54 -8.85
C TRP A 588 -14.80 -4.39 -9.36
N MET A 589 -14.72 -4.59 -10.67
CA MET A 589 -13.58 -5.21 -11.35
C MET A 589 -13.14 -4.31 -12.50
N THR A 590 -11.93 -3.79 -12.44
CA THR A 590 -11.42 -2.83 -13.43
C THR A 590 -10.02 -3.19 -13.94
N THR A 591 -9.55 -2.49 -14.98
CA THR A 591 -8.17 -2.61 -15.47
C THR A 591 -7.62 -1.25 -15.88
N ILE A 592 -6.47 -0.88 -15.34
CA ILE A 592 -5.74 0.33 -15.74
C ILE A 592 -5.07 0.07 -17.10
N ARG A 593 -5.42 0.85 -18.11
CA ARG A 593 -4.97 0.68 -19.49
C ARG A 593 -3.48 0.99 -19.63
N GLY A 594 -2.80 0.26 -20.51
CA GLY A 594 -1.38 0.40 -20.78
C GLY A 594 -0.45 0.01 -19.64
N SER A 595 -0.98 -0.58 -18.57
CA SER A 595 -0.24 -0.93 -17.36
C SER A 595 0.26 -2.38 -17.37
N VAL A 596 1.15 -2.68 -16.43
CA VAL A 596 1.77 -4.00 -16.23
C VAL A 596 1.91 -4.27 -14.73
N HIS A 597 2.11 -5.52 -14.33
CA HIS A 597 2.00 -5.97 -12.94
C HIS A 597 2.72 -5.14 -11.87
N LEU A 598 3.89 -4.59 -12.20
CA LEU A 598 4.70 -3.78 -11.28
C LEU A 598 4.24 -2.31 -11.18
N ALA A 599 3.19 -1.89 -11.89
CA ALA A 599 2.70 -0.51 -11.89
C ALA A 599 2.16 -0.04 -10.53
N ALA A 600 1.69 -0.96 -9.68
CA ALA A 600 1.30 -0.70 -8.29
C ALA A 600 2.50 -0.60 -7.31
N ALA A 601 3.72 -0.92 -7.75
CA ALA A 601 4.91 -1.00 -6.89
C ALA A 601 5.90 0.15 -7.16
N ASP A 602 6.66 0.53 -6.15
CA ASP A 602 7.64 1.62 -6.20
C ASP A 602 8.71 1.42 -7.29
N PHE A 603 8.98 0.17 -7.67
CA PHE A 603 9.84 -0.15 -8.81
C PHE A 603 9.42 0.58 -10.10
N ALA A 604 8.13 0.85 -10.31
CA ALA A 604 7.66 1.54 -11.50
C ALA A 604 8.00 3.03 -11.52
N VAL A 605 7.87 3.73 -10.39
CA VAL A 605 8.22 5.15 -10.26
C VAL A 605 9.72 5.37 -10.05
N LEU A 606 10.43 4.40 -9.46
CA LEU A 606 11.89 4.41 -9.36
C LEU A 606 12.55 4.14 -10.73
N TYR A 607 12.07 3.16 -11.50
CA TYR A 607 12.72 2.71 -12.75
C TYR A 607 11.85 2.91 -14.01
N PRO A 608 11.34 4.14 -14.29
CA PRO A 608 10.35 4.38 -15.34
C PRO A 608 10.84 4.05 -16.76
N ASN A 609 12.14 4.22 -17.01
CA ASN A 609 12.74 3.85 -18.30
C ASN A 609 12.83 2.33 -18.49
N TRP A 610 13.12 1.57 -17.41
CA TRP A 610 13.13 0.11 -17.42
C TRP A 610 11.70 -0.44 -17.63
N MET A 611 10.72 0.14 -16.93
CA MET A 611 9.30 -0.17 -17.12
C MET A 611 8.85 0.03 -18.57
N SER A 612 9.17 1.19 -19.17
CA SER A 612 8.73 1.47 -20.53
C SER A 612 9.48 0.64 -21.58
N LEU A 613 10.79 0.41 -21.42
CA LEU A 613 11.61 -0.27 -22.45
C LEU A 613 11.52 -1.81 -22.39
N LEU A 614 11.61 -2.40 -21.19
CA LEU A 614 11.75 -3.86 -21.03
C LEU A 614 10.42 -4.53 -20.65
N MET A 615 9.69 -3.94 -19.70
CA MET A 615 8.34 -4.37 -19.32
C MET A 615 7.25 -3.82 -20.24
N LYS A 616 7.61 -2.95 -21.20
CA LYS A 616 6.71 -2.39 -22.23
C LYS A 616 5.46 -1.67 -21.69
N SER A 617 5.56 -1.09 -20.49
CA SER A 617 4.53 -0.21 -19.92
C SER A 617 4.27 0.99 -20.84
N LEU A 618 3.01 1.20 -21.19
CA LEU A 618 2.54 2.30 -22.03
C LEU A 618 2.09 3.50 -21.20
N VAL A 619 1.43 3.26 -20.08
CA VAL A 619 0.99 4.30 -19.13
C VAL A 619 2.20 4.95 -18.44
N ASN A 620 2.04 6.19 -17.99
CA ASN A 620 3.04 6.84 -17.14
C ASN A 620 2.98 6.26 -15.71
N PRO A 621 4.09 5.82 -15.10
CA PRO A 621 4.05 5.16 -13.81
C PRO A 621 3.58 6.05 -12.65
N LYS A 622 3.70 7.38 -12.75
CA LYS A 622 3.08 8.28 -11.77
C LYS A 622 1.55 8.28 -11.89
N ARG A 623 1.02 8.43 -13.11
CA ARG A 623 -0.43 8.41 -13.35
C ARG A 623 -1.03 7.02 -13.06
N ALA A 624 -0.30 5.95 -13.33
CA ALA A 624 -0.72 4.61 -12.91
C ALA A 624 -0.89 4.52 -11.38
N ILE A 625 0.07 5.01 -10.59
CA ILE A 625 -0.05 5.06 -9.12
C ILE A 625 -1.23 5.95 -8.69
N GLN A 626 -1.39 7.12 -9.31
CA GLN A 626 -2.53 8.00 -9.08
C GLN A 626 -3.87 7.29 -9.32
N LEU A 627 -4.06 6.62 -10.46
CA LEU A 627 -5.29 5.89 -10.77
C LEU A 627 -5.59 4.79 -9.74
N HIS A 628 -4.57 4.12 -9.17
CA HIS A 628 -4.78 3.17 -8.06
C HIS A 628 -5.27 3.85 -6.77
N VAL A 629 -4.80 5.08 -6.49
CA VAL A 629 -5.18 5.85 -5.30
C VAL A 629 -6.54 6.53 -5.49
N GLU A 630 -6.74 7.20 -6.62
CA GLU A 630 -7.98 7.87 -7.04
C GLU A 630 -9.15 6.87 -7.03
N SER A 631 -8.99 5.68 -7.64
CA SER A 631 -10.00 4.60 -7.59
C SER A 631 -10.24 4.06 -6.17
N ALA A 632 -9.21 3.97 -5.33
CA ALA A 632 -9.37 3.51 -3.95
C ALA A 632 -10.14 4.55 -3.10
N LEU A 633 -9.89 5.85 -3.31
CA LEU A 633 -10.61 6.93 -2.63
C LEU A 633 -12.08 7.04 -3.09
N GLU A 634 -12.37 6.81 -4.37
CA GLU A 634 -13.75 6.71 -4.88
C GLU A 634 -14.49 5.54 -4.20
N PHE A 635 -13.89 4.35 -4.17
CA PHE A 635 -14.41 3.19 -3.44
C PHE A 635 -14.61 3.46 -1.94
N PHE A 636 -13.68 4.16 -1.28
CA PHE A 636 -13.82 4.51 0.13
C PHE A 636 -14.98 5.47 0.41
N ARG A 637 -15.29 6.42 -0.49
CA ARG A 637 -16.49 7.27 -0.36
C ARG A 637 -17.79 6.45 -0.49
N MET A 638 -17.75 5.34 -1.22
CA MET A 638 -18.91 4.48 -1.46
C MET A 638 -19.09 3.35 -0.42
N THR A 639 -18.08 3.06 0.41
CA THR A 639 -18.07 1.84 1.27
C THR A 639 -17.71 2.05 2.74
N LEU A 640 -16.98 3.11 3.11
CA LEU A 640 -16.74 3.43 4.52
C LEU A 640 -17.90 4.26 5.09
N PRO A 641 -18.25 4.11 6.39
CA PRO A 641 -19.22 5.00 7.02
C PRO A 641 -18.74 6.46 6.98
N GLU A 642 -19.65 7.38 6.62
CA GLU A 642 -19.36 8.80 6.39
C GLU A 642 -18.52 9.45 7.50
N GLN A 643 -18.88 9.14 8.76
CA GLN A 643 -18.22 9.62 9.99
C GLN A 643 -16.71 9.31 10.06
N GLN A 644 -16.23 8.35 9.26
CA GLN A 644 -14.82 7.97 9.19
C GLN A 644 -14.04 8.76 8.14
N HIS A 645 -14.69 9.24 7.07
CA HIS A 645 -14.02 9.87 5.93
C HIS A 645 -14.40 11.33 5.66
N ALA A 646 -15.55 11.84 6.11
CA ALA A 646 -16.04 13.19 5.77
C ALA A 646 -15.07 14.32 6.16
N ARG A 647 -14.31 14.16 7.24
CA ARG A 647 -13.24 15.11 7.63
C ARG A 647 -12.12 15.23 6.58
N PHE A 648 -11.95 14.24 5.71
CA PHE A 648 -10.85 14.16 4.74
C PHE A 648 -11.30 14.20 3.29
N SER A 649 -12.50 13.67 2.98
CA SER A 649 -13.00 13.52 1.60
C SER A 649 -13.13 14.83 0.83
N LYS A 650 -13.41 15.95 1.52
CA LYS A 650 -13.39 17.31 0.94
C LYS A 650 -12.04 17.71 0.31
N ALA A 651 -10.96 16.95 0.54
CA ALA A 651 -9.64 17.17 -0.04
C ALA A 651 -9.10 15.99 -0.88
N TRP A 652 -9.95 15.02 -1.22
CA TRP A 652 -9.61 13.93 -2.14
C TRP A 652 -9.69 14.41 -3.61
N PRO A 653 -8.86 13.87 -4.52
CA PRO A 653 -8.85 14.28 -5.93
C PRO A 653 -10.02 13.64 -6.69
N PHE A 654 -11.11 14.40 -6.85
CA PHE A 654 -12.26 13.98 -7.67
C PHE A 654 -11.98 14.20 -9.17
N GLU A 655 -11.43 13.17 -9.82
CA GLU A 655 -11.83 12.85 -11.20
C GLU A 655 -13.03 11.90 -11.08
N GLU A 656 -14.24 12.44 -11.20
CA GLU A 656 -15.47 11.68 -10.98
C GLU A 656 -15.65 10.57 -12.02
N GLY A 657 -16.06 9.37 -11.55
CA GLY A 657 -16.43 8.26 -12.39
C GLY A 657 -15.26 7.45 -12.96
N LEU A 658 -14.23 7.17 -12.16
CA LEU A 658 -13.26 6.12 -12.49
C LEU A 658 -13.83 4.72 -12.20
N LEU A 659 -14.79 4.61 -11.28
CA LEU A 659 -15.50 3.38 -10.95
C LEU A 659 -16.92 3.29 -11.53
N THR A 660 -17.51 4.40 -11.97
CA THR A 660 -18.82 4.42 -12.64
C THR A 660 -18.70 4.24 -14.16
N THR A 661 -19.64 3.50 -14.76
CA THR A 661 -19.70 3.33 -16.22
C THR A 661 -20.26 4.58 -16.90
N THR A 662 -19.42 5.59 -17.12
CA THR A 662 -19.80 6.82 -17.83
C THR A 662 -20.34 6.49 -19.25
N PRO A 663 -21.53 6.96 -19.64
CA PRO A 663 -22.05 6.74 -20.99
C PRO A 663 -21.10 7.26 -22.08
N GLY A 664 -20.66 6.37 -22.97
CA GLY A 664 -19.67 6.71 -24.01
C GLY A 664 -18.20 6.52 -23.61
N ALA A 665 -17.90 6.09 -22.37
CA ALA A 665 -16.58 5.58 -22.04
C ALA A 665 -16.26 4.31 -22.85
N ALA A 666 -14.99 4.12 -23.19
CA ALA A 666 -14.53 3.01 -24.03
C ALA A 666 -14.46 1.68 -23.26
N ASN A 667 -15.60 1.18 -22.76
CA ASN A 667 -15.72 -0.11 -22.06
C ASN A 667 -15.34 -1.33 -22.94
N GLU A 668 -15.28 -1.16 -24.26
CA GLU A 668 -14.75 -2.19 -25.15
C GLU A 668 -13.23 -2.39 -24.93
N VAL A 669 -12.87 -3.61 -24.52
CA VAL A 669 -11.50 -4.00 -24.22
C VAL A 669 -10.69 -4.20 -25.51
N SER A 670 -9.99 -3.16 -25.93
CA SER A 670 -9.06 -3.22 -27.07
C SER A 670 -7.99 -4.30 -26.86
N LEU A 671 -7.71 -5.05 -27.94
CA LEU A 671 -6.68 -6.09 -27.97
C LEU A 671 -5.37 -5.62 -28.67
N GLU A 672 -5.22 -4.32 -28.97
CA GLU A 672 -4.08 -3.76 -29.71
C GLU A 672 -2.72 -4.13 -29.10
N PHE A 673 -2.59 -4.02 -27.77
CA PHE A 673 -1.33 -4.22 -27.05
C PHE A 673 -1.20 -5.61 -26.41
N ARG A 674 -2.09 -6.54 -26.79
CA ARG A 674 -2.16 -7.90 -26.24
C ARG A 674 -0.81 -8.63 -26.33
N PRO A 675 -0.26 -9.17 -25.21
CA PRO A 675 0.99 -9.91 -25.20
C PRO A 675 1.01 -11.12 -26.15
N ASP A 676 2.19 -11.43 -26.70
CA ASP A 676 2.44 -12.75 -27.27
C ASP A 676 2.32 -13.83 -26.17
N LYS A 677 1.94 -15.07 -26.51
CA LYS A 677 1.70 -16.16 -25.52
C LYS A 677 2.78 -16.29 -24.42
N LYS A 678 4.06 -16.14 -24.79
CA LYS A 678 5.22 -16.23 -23.87
C LYS A 678 5.46 -15.00 -22.97
N TRP A 679 4.63 -13.95 -23.09
CA TRP A 679 4.76 -12.68 -22.37
C TRP A 679 3.47 -12.25 -21.66
N VAL A 680 2.42 -13.09 -21.70
CA VAL A 680 1.18 -12.94 -20.88
C VAL A 680 1.55 -12.73 -19.41
N ALA A 681 0.80 -11.90 -18.69
CA ALA A 681 1.09 -11.40 -17.33
C ALA A 681 2.37 -10.54 -17.19
N ALA A 682 3.42 -10.80 -17.98
CA ALA A 682 4.73 -10.17 -17.84
C ALA A 682 4.84 -8.79 -18.53
N ARG A 683 4.41 -8.66 -19.79
CA ARG A 683 4.57 -7.40 -20.55
C ARG A 683 3.67 -7.28 -21.78
N LEU A 684 3.25 -6.05 -22.08
CA LEU A 684 2.48 -5.71 -23.27
C LEU A 684 3.27 -5.86 -24.58
N LYS A 685 2.54 -5.98 -25.68
CA LYS A 685 3.04 -5.90 -27.05
C LYS A 685 2.86 -4.46 -27.55
N ILE A 686 3.83 -3.94 -28.31
CA ILE A 686 3.75 -2.57 -28.84
C ILE A 686 3.86 -2.64 -30.38
N PRO A 687 2.74 -2.48 -31.11
CA PRO A 687 2.76 -2.37 -32.57
C PRO A 687 3.66 -1.21 -33.03
N HIS A 688 4.49 -1.45 -34.04
CA HIS A 688 5.42 -0.47 -34.64
C HIS A 688 6.24 0.33 -33.60
N GLU A 689 6.71 -0.33 -32.54
CA GLU A 689 7.28 0.28 -31.34
C GLU A 689 8.28 1.44 -31.58
N PHE A 690 9.20 1.30 -32.53
CA PHE A 690 10.14 2.35 -32.92
C PHE A 690 9.43 3.64 -33.36
N LYS A 691 8.45 3.52 -34.28
CA LYS A 691 7.63 4.63 -34.79
C LYS A 691 6.82 5.27 -33.66
N LEU A 692 6.27 4.47 -32.74
CA LEU A 692 5.51 4.98 -31.59
C LEU A 692 6.41 5.75 -30.60
N ARG A 693 7.59 5.22 -30.26
CA ARG A 693 8.56 5.87 -29.37
C ARG A 693 9.11 7.16 -29.96
N VAL A 694 9.48 7.18 -31.24
CA VAL A 694 9.89 8.40 -31.96
C VAL A 694 8.76 9.44 -31.97
N ARG A 695 7.52 9.03 -32.28
CA ARG A 695 6.34 9.93 -32.24
C ARG A 695 6.10 10.51 -30.85
N SER A 696 6.23 9.71 -29.79
CA SER A 696 6.06 10.17 -28.40
C SER A 696 7.17 11.13 -27.97
N TRP A 697 8.44 10.84 -28.32
CA TRP A 697 9.56 11.75 -28.09
C TRP A 697 9.39 13.10 -28.81
N ALA A 698 8.94 13.09 -30.07
CA ALA A 698 8.65 14.31 -30.82
C ALA A 698 7.49 15.09 -30.19
N LYS A 699 6.37 14.42 -29.84
CA LYS A 699 5.23 15.07 -29.15
C LYS A 699 5.64 15.69 -27.80
N ARG A 700 6.58 15.09 -27.05
CA ARG A 700 7.09 15.63 -25.77
C ARG A 700 7.95 16.91 -25.92
N ARG A 701 8.36 17.28 -27.14
CA ARG A 701 9.03 18.56 -27.44
C ARG A 701 8.04 19.67 -27.85
N ILE A 702 6.81 19.31 -28.18
CA ILE A 702 5.68 20.23 -28.39
C ILE A 702 5.00 20.44 -27.02
N GLN A 703 4.25 21.53 -26.84
CA GLN A 703 3.46 21.69 -25.62
C GLN A 703 2.46 20.52 -25.48
N PRO A 704 2.32 19.91 -24.28
CA PRO A 704 1.32 18.88 -24.05
C PRO A 704 -0.09 19.48 -24.21
N GLY A 705 -1.01 18.69 -24.78
CA GLY A 705 -2.42 19.05 -24.81
C GLY A 705 -3.01 19.27 -23.41
N PRO A 706 -4.13 19.99 -23.30
CA PRO A 706 -4.77 20.28 -22.01
C PRO A 706 -5.20 18.99 -21.28
N ASP A 707 -5.63 17.98 -22.04
CA ASP A 707 -6.26 16.73 -21.58
C ASP A 707 -5.27 15.68 -21.02
N ILE A 708 -4.03 16.10 -20.74
CA ILE A 708 -2.98 15.23 -20.18
C ILE A 708 -2.83 15.52 -18.68
N PRO A 709 -3.09 14.54 -17.78
CA PRO A 709 -2.93 14.70 -16.33
C PRO A 709 -1.56 15.25 -15.94
N ARG A 710 -1.48 15.96 -14.81
CA ARG A 710 -0.29 16.67 -14.34
C ARG A 710 0.02 16.31 -12.89
N ASP A 711 1.30 16.21 -12.54
CA ASP A 711 1.67 16.09 -11.12
C ASP A 711 1.49 17.43 -10.37
N GLY A 712 1.50 17.37 -9.04
CA GLY A 712 1.44 18.54 -8.15
C GLY A 712 2.65 19.49 -8.21
N ARG A 713 3.38 19.53 -9.33
CA ARG A 713 4.29 20.62 -9.74
C ARG A 713 3.92 21.17 -11.15
N GLY A 714 2.73 20.85 -11.66
CA GLY A 714 2.21 21.23 -12.98
C GLY A 714 2.79 20.44 -14.17
N LYS A 715 3.64 19.43 -13.91
CA LYS A 715 4.36 18.72 -14.97
C LYS A 715 3.47 17.65 -15.62
N PRO A 716 3.37 17.60 -16.97
CA PRO A 716 2.58 16.60 -17.67
C PRO A 716 3.05 15.16 -17.40
N LEU A 717 2.10 14.28 -17.14
CA LEU A 717 2.30 12.85 -16.88
C LEU A 717 2.07 12.01 -18.13
N ALA A 718 2.54 12.49 -19.28
CA ALA A 718 2.43 11.77 -20.54
C ALA A 718 3.14 10.40 -20.48
N GLY A 719 2.45 9.34 -20.86
CA GLY A 719 2.98 8.00 -21.09
C GLY A 719 3.67 7.88 -22.46
N LEU A 720 3.76 6.65 -22.95
CA LEU A 720 4.04 6.34 -24.36
C LEU A 720 2.74 6.47 -25.19
N VAL A 721 1.62 6.08 -24.59
CA VAL A 721 0.23 6.38 -25.01
C VAL A 721 -0.45 7.11 -23.86
N ASN A 722 -1.44 7.96 -24.16
CA ASN A 722 -2.37 8.54 -23.20
C ASN A 722 -3.79 8.33 -23.77
N TRP A 723 -4.77 8.06 -22.92
CA TRP A 723 -6.17 7.87 -23.35
C TRP A 723 -7.07 9.08 -23.06
N GLY A 724 -6.60 10.03 -22.23
CA GLY A 724 -7.40 11.16 -21.74
C GLY A 724 -8.15 10.81 -20.46
N ALA A 725 -8.54 11.82 -19.67
CA ALA A 725 -9.31 11.63 -18.43
C ALA A 725 -10.59 10.82 -18.68
N GLY A 726 -11.03 10.04 -17.68
CA GLY A 726 -12.16 9.11 -17.79
C GLY A 726 -11.97 7.91 -18.73
N ASN A 727 -10.88 7.85 -19.52
CA ASN A 727 -10.63 6.79 -20.50
C ASN A 727 -9.40 5.93 -20.18
N GLU A 728 -8.75 6.12 -19.03
CA GLU A 728 -7.54 5.39 -18.62
C GLU A 728 -7.82 4.06 -17.88
N ILE A 729 -9.08 3.79 -17.52
CA ILE A 729 -9.53 2.57 -16.85
C ILE A 729 -10.62 1.90 -17.70
N TRP A 730 -10.61 0.57 -17.76
CA TRP A 730 -11.75 -0.25 -18.20
C TRP A 730 -12.50 -0.78 -16.98
N VAL A 731 -13.83 -0.65 -16.95
CA VAL A 731 -14.69 -1.26 -15.93
C VAL A 731 -15.35 -2.51 -16.54
N HIS A 732 -15.07 -3.68 -15.97
CA HIS A 732 -15.60 -4.98 -16.42
C HIS A 732 -16.81 -5.42 -15.59
N ILE A 733 -16.76 -5.14 -14.28
CA ILE A 733 -17.87 -5.29 -13.35
C ILE A 733 -17.97 -3.98 -12.57
N SER A 734 -19.19 -3.45 -12.47
CA SER A 734 -19.60 -2.48 -11.48
C SER A 734 -20.79 -3.05 -10.70
N PRO A 735 -21.11 -2.49 -9.53
CA PRO A 735 -22.44 -2.61 -8.96
C PRO A 735 -23.50 -1.96 -9.87
N ASP A 736 -24.76 -2.29 -9.62
CA ASP A 736 -25.91 -1.66 -10.25
C ASP A 736 -26.25 -0.33 -9.56
N LYS A 737 -27.04 0.53 -10.22
CA LYS A 737 -27.32 1.91 -9.73
C LYS A 737 -28.03 2.00 -8.39
N GLU A 738 -28.69 0.93 -7.97
CA GLU A 738 -29.43 0.84 -6.71
C GLU A 738 -28.56 0.31 -5.55
N GLU A 739 -27.39 -0.26 -5.86
CA GLU A 739 -26.43 -0.84 -4.88
C GLU A 739 -25.42 0.20 -4.34
N VAL A 740 -25.41 1.43 -4.86
CA VAL A 740 -24.46 2.50 -4.49
C VAL A 740 -25.22 3.80 -4.19
N PRO A 741 -24.92 4.51 -3.08
CA PRO A 741 -25.46 5.85 -2.83
C PRO A 741 -25.22 6.80 -4.00
N ASN A 742 -26.23 7.59 -4.37
CA ASN A 742 -26.25 8.35 -5.62
C ASN A 742 -25.34 9.60 -5.56
N VAL A 743 -24.03 9.41 -5.73
CA VAL A 743 -22.96 10.41 -5.49
C VAL A 743 -23.18 11.76 -6.20
N SER A 744 -23.97 11.80 -7.28
CA SER A 744 -24.28 13.01 -8.03
C SER A 744 -25.27 13.97 -7.36
N GLU A 745 -26.04 13.56 -6.35
CA GLU A 745 -27.08 14.40 -5.72
C GLU A 745 -26.57 15.18 -4.48
N GLU A 746 -25.34 14.93 -4.02
CA GLU A 746 -24.70 15.65 -2.91
C GLU A 746 -23.82 16.83 -3.38
N ALA A 747 -23.98 17.30 -4.62
CA ALA A 747 -23.01 18.17 -5.31
C ALA A 747 -23.61 19.44 -5.98
N GLU A 748 -24.91 19.70 -5.83
CA GLU A 748 -25.59 20.94 -6.27
C GLU A 748 -25.89 21.88 -5.10
#